data_AF-A0A210PW82-F1
#
_entry.id   AF-A0A210PW82-F1
#
_cell.length_a   1.000
_cell.length_b   1.000
_cell.length_c   1.000
_cell.angle_alpha   90.00
_cell.angle_beta   90.00
_cell.angle_gamma   90.00
#
_symmetry.space_group_name_H-M   'P 1'
#
loop_
_entity.id
_entity.type
_entity.pdbx_description
1 polymer ?
#
loop_
_entity_poly.entity_id
_entity_poly.type
_entity_poly.pdbx_seq_one_letter_code
_entity_poly.pdbx_strand_id
1 'polypeptide(L)'
;MSVSGDEYRNSDDEYDSVYANDAILDIANVSICLQKETLTSLLERDKKKTEKDDRCRWYHGKISREAAESLLKEGLMNLGGVDGLFLVRDSTSSKDDFVLSVTHNARVYQFQLKEVHDGHYRLDDGPTFPGLVKLIQYYQSPNKTGLVTTLTQHCQGSAPPPKARTQGPTNILHRAVIEGNVQIVKDILNHSLCPDVNAKSEWGTTALHDACKYGFQDIVQLLIEHKADVEMKDRAGLTPLHRSCATNRAEMIPILVEKGGANLQSSTPKTSWVPMHDAAMRGHVKCIKALLKMNAPLMPRAEDEQTPLDLAIKYNRDDCIKLLNAEDRRPIYTKQEDWLHPDLDRQQACQLLDAYHKTDGLFLVRKSRRNVNFHVITFCFKKNYYNFEVKVKDYRNKLVHYIDNGPLFPSLERVIDHYTHQSDGLTTKLTASVCPGQEELVYVRSENKSVERSHQVPKSMPRPNLPPRDEPEVPEDTYAEPANVSEPPQLPPSRNPPSATSKTVLSETKQQSVEEFKKVIDPKEIVLGQDLGEGEYGAVKKGKYTHREGRFSPKVKIDVAVKTFHQTDPAVGVNEGILREAILMQDLDHSSIVKLYGICENPFMLVEEFIPNGALCDYLEKHKGTNKIKVDPTLYLWASQIADGMQYLEQRNIVHRDLAARNILVESKHQVKISDFGLSRAYEEGQYYKASKGGRWPIKWYAPECVNYGKFTHHTDVWSYGITLWEMFSFADQPYGERKGIEVIQFVESGGRLECPKDCPPQVYEKMKKCWEKDPKRRPSFTELKTHFQTDPLYGDAIKYFRSQKDKKKN
;
A
#
# COMPACT_ATOMS: atom_id res chain seq x y z
N MET A 1 20.73 -9.98 41.16
CA MET A 1 20.44 -8.60 41.62
C MET A 1 18.95 -8.42 41.54
N SER A 2 18.31 -8.28 42.70
CA SER A 2 16.89 -8.01 42.87
C SER A 2 16.57 -6.63 42.30
N VAL A 3 15.88 -6.59 41.16
CA VAL A 3 15.31 -5.36 40.63
C VAL A 3 13.88 -5.24 41.16
N SER A 4 13.67 -4.15 41.88
CA SER A 4 12.44 -3.70 42.54
C SER A 4 11.24 -3.66 41.59
N GLY A 5 10.13 -4.26 42.04
CA GLY A 5 8.88 -4.44 41.29
C GLY A 5 7.89 -3.27 41.37
N ASP A 6 8.33 -2.02 41.29
CA ASP A 6 7.44 -0.85 41.48
C ASP A 6 7.36 0.13 40.29
N GLU A 7 8.01 -0.11 39.15
CA GLU A 7 7.94 0.82 38.00
C GLU A 7 6.86 0.52 36.95
N TYR A 8 6.14 -0.60 37.04
CA TYR A 8 5.08 -0.98 36.07
C TYR A 8 3.64 -0.74 36.56
N ARG A 9 3.45 -0.05 37.70
CA ARG A 9 2.10 0.13 38.29
C ARG A 9 1.32 1.34 37.77
N ASN A 10 1.94 2.23 36.99
CA ASN A 10 1.30 3.49 36.55
C ASN A 10 0.74 3.49 35.11
N SER A 11 0.98 2.46 34.29
CA SER A 11 0.40 2.37 32.92
C SER A 11 -0.94 1.64 32.86
N ASP A 12 -1.23 0.78 33.83
CA ASP A 12 -2.44 -0.06 33.83
C ASP A 12 -3.70 0.73 34.24
N ASP A 13 -3.55 1.80 35.02
CA ASP A 13 -4.67 2.68 35.42
C ASP A 13 -5.25 3.47 34.23
N GLU A 14 -4.43 3.82 33.23
CA GLU A 14 -4.92 4.49 32.02
C GLU A 14 -5.72 3.52 31.15
N TYR A 15 -5.29 2.25 31.05
CA TYR A 15 -6.01 1.22 30.28
C TYR A 15 -7.34 0.86 30.93
N ASP A 16 -7.41 0.63 32.25
CA ASP A 16 -8.68 0.31 32.91
C ASP A 16 -9.61 1.53 33.05
N SER A 17 -9.10 2.77 33.08
CA SER A 17 -9.96 3.99 33.04
C SER A 17 -10.75 4.16 31.74
N VAL A 18 -10.29 3.56 30.63
CA VAL A 18 -11.00 3.55 29.33
C VAL A 18 -12.22 2.61 29.35
N TYR A 19 -12.28 1.70 30.32
CA TYR A 19 -13.34 0.69 30.46
C TYR A 19 -14.14 0.83 31.76
N ALA A 20 -13.59 1.52 32.76
CA ALA A 20 -14.21 1.76 34.05
C ALA A 20 -14.89 3.13 34.08
N ASN A 21 -16.21 3.11 34.32
CA ASN A 21 -17.02 4.26 34.76
C ASN A 21 -17.33 5.34 33.72
N ASP A 22 -17.92 4.96 32.59
CA ASP A 22 -18.88 5.87 31.93
C ASP A 22 -20.18 5.85 32.74
N ALA A 23 -20.24 6.69 33.77
CA ALA A 23 -21.46 6.92 34.53
C ALA A 23 -22.58 7.36 33.56
N ILE A 24 -23.76 6.75 33.71
CA ILE A 24 -25.00 7.11 33.02
C ILE A 24 -25.35 8.56 33.44
N LEU A 25 -24.79 9.54 32.73
CA LEU A 25 -25.05 10.96 32.97
C LEU A 25 -26.31 11.35 32.20
N ASP A 26 -27.43 11.43 32.90
CA ASP A 26 -28.62 12.25 32.60
C ASP A 26 -29.03 12.35 31.12
N ILE A 27 -28.98 11.21 30.42
CA ILE A 27 -29.45 11.13 29.04
C ILE A 27 -30.98 11.08 29.09
N ALA A 28 -31.62 12.15 28.63
CA ALA A 28 -33.07 12.21 28.49
C ALA A 28 -33.59 10.94 27.78
N ASN A 29 -34.40 10.16 28.49
CA ASN A 29 -35.00 8.91 28.00
C ASN A 29 -35.83 9.20 26.73
N VAL A 30 -35.53 8.48 25.65
CA VAL A 30 -36.14 8.73 24.33
C VAL A 30 -37.61 8.36 24.37
N SER A 31 -37.96 7.26 25.05
CA SER A 31 -39.37 6.88 25.28
C SER A 31 -40.17 7.98 25.97
N ILE A 32 -39.62 8.66 26.99
CA ILE A 32 -40.30 9.78 27.68
C ILE A 32 -40.49 10.98 26.74
N CYS A 33 -39.51 11.25 25.86
CA CYS A 33 -39.66 12.33 24.89
C CYS A 33 -40.77 12.01 23.87
N LEU A 34 -40.85 10.77 23.41
CA LEU A 34 -41.88 10.32 22.46
C LEU A 34 -43.30 10.30 23.05
N GLN A 35 -43.46 10.36 24.38
CA GLN A 35 -44.77 10.58 25.01
C GLN A 35 -45.27 12.03 24.86
N LYS A 36 -44.35 12.99 24.63
CA LYS A 36 -44.64 14.43 24.60
C LYS A 36 -44.64 15.01 23.20
N GLU A 37 -43.94 14.39 22.26
CA GLU A 37 -43.80 14.87 20.89
C GLU A 37 -43.63 13.72 19.89
N THR A 38 -43.80 14.01 18.60
CA THR A 38 -43.65 13.01 17.53
C THR A 38 -42.18 12.63 17.29
N LEU A 39 -41.93 11.45 16.72
CA LEU A 39 -40.58 11.03 16.34
C LEU A 39 -39.90 12.02 15.36
N THR A 40 -40.65 12.53 14.38
CA THR A 40 -40.14 13.50 13.40
C THR A 40 -39.72 14.81 14.06
N SER A 41 -40.54 15.39 14.94
CA SER A 41 -40.20 16.64 15.64
C SER A 41 -38.98 16.46 16.55
N LEU A 42 -38.89 15.30 17.21
CA LEU A 42 -37.77 14.95 18.06
C LEU A 42 -36.47 14.81 17.25
N LEU A 43 -36.51 14.18 16.06
CA LEU A 43 -35.38 14.05 15.15
C LEU A 43 -34.94 15.41 14.57
N GLU A 44 -35.86 16.28 14.18
CA GLU A 44 -35.54 17.64 13.73
C GLU A 44 -34.88 18.47 14.83
N ARG A 45 -35.40 18.35 16.06
CA ARG A 45 -34.83 19.02 17.24
C ARG A 45 -33.44 18.50 17.56
N ASP A 46 -33.22 17.19 17.50
CA ASP A 46 -31.90 16.57 17.70
C ASP A 46 -30.92 16.99 16.59
N LYS A 47 -31.35 17.02 15.33
CA LYS A 47 -30.53 17.50 14.20
C LYS A 47 -30.11 18.97 14.39
N LYS A 48 -31.05 19.86 14.75
CA LYS A 48 -30.72 21.27 15.03
C LYS A 48 -29.77 21.41 16.23
N LYS A 49 -29.97 20.62 17.27
CA LYS A 49 -29.10 20.62 18.46
C LYS A 49 -27.69 20.13 18.11
N THR A 50 -27.58 18.98 17.45
CA THR A 50 -26.30 18.39 17.04
C THR A 50 -25.53 19.30 16.07
N GLU A 51 -26.22 19.94 15.11
CA GLU A 51 -25.61 20.92 14.19
C GLU A 51 -25.14 22.20 14.90
N LYS A 52 -25.81 22.61 15.97
CA LYS A 52 -25.42 23.76 16.79
C LYS A 52 -24.23 23.44 17.69
N ASP A 53 -24.21 22.25 18.27
CA ASP A 53 -23.17 21.80 19.19
C ASP A 53 -21.88 21.38 18.45
N ASP A 54 -21.99 21.00 17.16
CA ASP A 54 -20.83 20.63 16.33
C ASP A 54 -20.10 21.86 15.78
N ARG A 55 -19.00 22.21 16.44
CA ARG A 55 -18.11 23.32 16.04
C ARG A 55 -17.24 23.02 14.82
N CYS A 56 -17.26 21.80 14.27
CA CYS A 56 -16.37 21.36 13.20
C CYS A 56 -17.06 21.36 11.83
N ARG A 57 -17.52 22.53 11.36
CA ARG A 57 -18.28 22.68 10.09
C ARG A 57 -17.44 23.27 8.97
N TRP A 58 -16.26 22.71 8.76
CA TRP A 58 -15.28 23.15 7.77
C TRP A 58 -15.11 22.17 6.60
N TYR A 59 -15.86 21.06 6.58
CA TYR A 59 -15.74 20.02 5.56
C TYR A 59 -16.75 20.21 4.42
N HIS A 60 -16.31 20.00 3.17
CA HIS A 60 -17.07 20.28 1.95
C HIS A 60 -17.25 19.05 1.04
N GLY A 61 -16.87 17.85 1.47
CA GLY A 61 -17.06 16.64 0.67
C GLY A 61 -16.22 16.61 -0.60
N LYS A 62 -16.74 15.94 -1.63
CA LYS A 62 -16.11 15.79 -2.95
C LYS A 62 -16.35 17.01 -3.83
N ILE A 63 -15.64 18.10 -3.56
CA ILE A 63 -15.59 19.28 -4.44
C ILE A 63 -14.27 19.34 -5.21
N SER A 64 -14.31 19.92 -6.42
CA SER A 64 -13.11 20.09 -7.24
C SER A 64 -12.15 21.13 -6.64
N ARG A 65 -10.93 21.14 -7.16
CA ARG A 65 -9.92 22.13 -6.79
C ARG A 65 -10.42 23.55 -7.05
N GLU A 66 -11.01 23.76 -8.22
CA GLU A 66 -11.50 25.05 -8.71
C GLU A 66 -12.73 25.52 -7.92
N ALA A 67 -13.62 24.59 -7.56
CA ALA A 67 -14.77 24.88 -6.70
C ALA A 67 -14.35 25.34 -5.31
N ALA A 68 -13.35 24.67 -4.71
CA ALA A 68 -12.78 25.07 -3.42
C ALA A 68 -12.12 26.45 -3.47
N GLU A 69 -11.36 26.73 -4.54
CA GLU A 69 -10.75 28.04 -4.75
C GLU A 69 -11.81 29.14 -4.94
N SER A 70 -12.91 28.85 -5.61
CA SER A 70 -14.01 29.79 -5.81
C SER A 70 -14.71 30.14 -4.49
N LEU A 71 -15.02 29.14 -3.66
CA LEU A 71 -15.62 29.33 -2.34
C LEU A 71 -14.72 30.16 -1.42
N LEU A 72 -13.41 29.90 -1.43
CA LEU A 72 -12.44 30.66 -0.64
C LEU A 72 -12.30 32.09 -1.13
N LYS A 73 -12.33 32.34 -2.45
CA LYS A 73 -12.29 33.70 -3.02
C LYS A 73 -13.54 34.50 -2.69
N GLU A 74 -14.73 33.88 -2.77
CA GLU A 74 -15.99 34.52 -2.36
C GLU A 74 -15.97 34.86 -0.87
N GLY A 75 -15.53 33.92 -0.03
CA GLY A 75 -15.34 34.17 1.41
C GLY A 75 -14.34 35.30 1.69
N LEU A 76 -13.26 35.38 0.91
CA LEU A 76 -12.25 36.44 1.03
C LEU A 76 -12.84 37.83 0.71
N MET A 77 -13.72 37.93 -0.29
CA MET A 77 -14.43 39.18 -0.62
C MET A 77 -15.38 39.62 0.49
N ASN A 78 -16.15 38.68 1.05
CA ASN A 78 -17.13 38.95 2.11
C ASN A 78 -16.48 39.35 3.44
N LEU A 79 -15.27 38.83 3.72
CA LEU A 79 -14.53 39.06 4.98
C LEU A 79 -13.43 40.12 4.86
N GLY A 80 -13.28 40.77 3.71
CA GLY A 80 -12.34 41.89 3.53
C GLY A 80 -10.86 41.49 3.47
N GLY A 81 -10.52 40.32 2.91
CA GLY A 81 -9.12 39.96 2.63
C GLY A 81 -8.39 39.18 3.73
N VAL A 82 -9.09 38.48 4.62
CA VAL A 82 -8.47 37.77 5.76
C VAL A 82 -7.60 36.57 5.34
N ASP A 83 -6.40 36.52 5.89
CA ASP A 83 -5.50 35.36 5.80
C ASP A 83 -5.91 34.25 6.76
N GLY A 84 -5.66 33.01 6.36
CA GLY A 84 -5.96 31.83 7.15
C GLY A 84 -7.41 31.34 7.05
N LEU A 85 -8.21 31.89 6.12
CA LEU A 85 -9.52 31.33 5.78
C LEU A 85 -9.33 29.97 5.13
N PHE A 86 -9.99 28.93 5.62
CA PHE A 86 -9.76 27.57 5.13
C PHE A 86 -11.03 26.73 4.94
N LEU A 87 -10.88 25.63 4.23
CA LEU A 87 -11.85 24.53 4.18
C LEU A 87 -11.12 23.22 3.94
N VAL A 88 -11.78 22.10 4.24
CA VAL A 88 -11.27 20.76 3.93
C VAL A 88 -12.24 20.03 3.02
N ARG A 89 -11.68 19.29 2.06
CA ARG A 89 -12.44 18.51 1.07
C ARG A 89 -11.82 17.14 0.88
N ASP A 90 -12.53 16.24 0.24
CA ASP A 90 -11.99 14.94 -0.14
C ASP A 90 -10.85 15.08 -1.15
N SER A 91 -9.90 14.16 -1.08
CA SER A 91 -8.91 13.99 -2.14
C SER A 91 -9.53 13.35 -3.38
N THR A 92 -9.21 13.89 -4.55
CA THR A 92 -9.62 13.31 -5.84
C THR A 92 -8.77 12.10 -6.23
N SER A 93 -7.60 11.94 -5.58
CA SER A 93 -6.62 10.89 -5.90
C SER A 93 -6.69 9.69 -4.97
N SER A 94 -7.32 9.82 -3.80
CA SER A 94 -7.44 8.76 -2.79
C SER A 94 -8.75 8.92 -2.03
N LYS A 95 -9.46 7.81 -1.80
CA LYS A 95 -10.75 7.78 -1.09
C LYS A 95 -10.63 8.02 0.42
N ASP A 96 -9.43 7.87 0.98
CA ASP A 96 -9.15 7.93 2.40
C ASP A 96 -8.39 9.23 2.79
N ASP A 97 -7.89 9.98 1.79
CA ASP A 97 -7.14 11.21 2.02
C ASP A 97 -8.05 12.45 1.84
N PHE A 98 -7.62 13.56 2.46
CA PHE A 98 -8.30 14.86 2.38
C PHE A 98 -7.36 15.95 1.88
N VAL A 99 -7.90 17.10 1.52
CA VAL A 99 -7.15 18.29 1.11
C VAL A 99 -7.59 19.47 1.96
N LEU A 100 -6.63 20.12 2.61
CA LEU A 100 -6.81 21.40 3.29
C LEU A 100 -6.52 22.53 2.30
N SER A 101 -7.50 23.38 2.05
CA SER A 101 -7.35 24.58 1.20
C SER A 101 -7.38 25.82 2.09
N VAL A 102 -6.40 26.71 1.98
CA VAL A 102 -6.21 27.87 2.88
C VAL A 102 -5.82 29.13 2.10
N THR A 103 -6.30 30.31 2.51
CA THR A 103 -5.93 31.61 1.94
C THR A 103 -4.70 32.21 2.62
N HIS A 104 -3.81 32.80 1.82
CA HIS A 104 -2.71 33.65 2.31
C HIS A 104 -2.30 34.64 1.19
N ASN A 105 -2.18 35.93 1.52
CA ASN A 105 -1.86 36.99 0.55
C ASN A 105 -2.77 36.98 -0.69
N ALA A 106 -4.09 36.86 -0.47
CA ALA A 106 -5.12 36.76 -1.53
C ALA A 106 -4.95 35.60 -2.52
N ARG A 107 -4.12 34.60 -2.20
CA ARG A 107 -3.95 33.36 -2.96
C ARG A 107 -4.46 32.16 -2.16
N VAL A 108 -4.86 31.10 -2.85
CA VAL A 108 -5.27 29.83 -2.24
C VAL A 108 -4.14 28.82 -2.34
N TYR A 109 -3.77 28.22 -1.21
CA TYR A 109 -2.79 27.15 -1.08
C TYR A 109 -3.50 25.85 -0.71
N GLN A 110 -2.96 24.72 -1.16
CA GLN A 110 -3.57 23.41 -0.94
C GLN A 110 -2.56 22.43 -0.39
N PHE A 111 -2.95 21.75 0.68
CA PHE A 111 -2.12 20.84 1.44
C PHE A 111 -2.79 19.47 1.51
N GLN A 112 -2.03 18.41 1.27
CA GLN A 112 -2.58 17.06 1.32
C GLN A 112 -2.60 16.56 2.77
N LEU A 113 -3.77 16.16 3.23
CA LEU A 113 -3.96 15.45 4.49
C LEU A 113 -4.03 13.96 4.19
N LYS A 114 -3.02 13.20 4.61
CA LYS A 114 -2.88 11.77 4.30
C LYS A 114 -3.30 10.94 5.50
N GLU A 115 -4.15 9.94 5.28
CA GLU A 115 -4.39 8.89 6.28
C GLU A 115 -3.12 8.02 6.36
N VAL A 116 -2.57 7.88 7.57
CA VAL A 116 -1.36 7.08 7.83
C VAL A 116 -1.74 5.65 8.16
N HIS A 117 -2.57 5.51 9.19
CA HIS A 117 -3.16 4.26 9.65
C HIS A 117 -4.40 4.59 10.50
N ASP A 118 -5.46 3.81 10.41
CA ASP A 118 -6.57 3.79 11.36
C ASP A 118 -7.11 5.17 11.78
N GLY A 119 -7.51 6.01 10.82
CA GLY A 119 -8.07 7.33 11.09
C GLY A 119 -7.08 8.34 11.70
N HIS A 120 -5.77 8.08 11.59
CA HIS A 120 -4.72 9.03 11.92
C HIS A 120 -4.28 9.77 10.67
N TYR A 121 -4.27 11.10 10.73
CA TYR A 121 -4.00 11.97 9.60
C TYR A 121 -2.75 12.80 9.85
N ARG A 122 -1.98 13.08 8.80
CA ARG A 122 -0.90 14.06 8.83
C ARG A 122 -1.02 15.02 7.65
N LEU A 123 -0.55 16.25 7.85
CA LEU A 123 -0.36 17.22 6.77
C LEU A 123 1.06 17.05 6.24
N ASP A 124 1.19 16.65 4.98
CA ASP A 124 2.48 16.40 4.32
C ASP A 124 3.46 15.59 5.19
N ASP A 125 4.61 16.18 5.56
CA ASP A 125 5.65 15.56 6.40
C ASP A 125 5.58 15.98 7.87
N GLY A 126 4.44 16.55 8.27
CA GLY A 126 4.17 17.04 9.62
C GLY A 126 3.77 15.95 10.62
N PRO A 127 3.46 16.36 11.86
CA PRO A 127 3.03 15.45 12.91
C PRO A 127 1.72 14.72 12.54
N THR A 128 1.61 13.48 13.02
CA THR A 128 0.43 12.63 12.85
C THR A 128 -0.55 12.85 14.01
N PHE A 129 -1.84 13.00 13.71
CA PHE A 129 -2.89 13.23 14.69
C PHE A 129 -4.04 12.23 14.55
N PRO A 130 -4.66 11.80 15.66
CA PRO A 130 -5.88 11.01 15.59
C PRO A 130 -7.06 11.91 15.18
N GLY A 131 -7.63 11.64 14.01
CA GLY A 131 -8.71 12.42 13.39
C GLY A 131 -8.30 13.79 12.85
N LEU A 132 -9.07 14.28 11.87
CA LEU A 132 -8.82 15.57 11.24
C LEU A 132 -9.07 16.76 12.18
N VAL A 133 -9.99 16.61 13.14
CA VAL A 133 -10.34 17.69 14.08
C VAL A 133 -9.12 18.13 14.90
N LYS A 134 -8.36 17.18 15.46
CA LYS A 134 -7.15 17.49 16.22
C LYS A 134 -6.05 18.07 15.34
N LEU A 135 -5.94 17.59 14.09
CA LEU A 135 -5.00 18.15 13.11
C LEU A 135 -5.32 19.62 12.83
N ILE A 136 -6.57 19.96 12.55
CA ILE A 136 -6.98 21.34 12.30
C ILE A 136 -6.77 22.21 13.53
N GLN A 137 -7.14 21.76 14.73
CA GLN A 137 -6.90 22.48 15.98
C GLN A 137 -5.41 22.77 16.22
N TYR A 138 -4.54 21.82 15.88
CA TYR A 138 -3.10 22.02 15.96
C TYR A 138 -2.64 23.19 15.08
N TYR A 139 -3.10 23.24 13.82
CA TYR A 139 -2.74 24.27 12.86
C TYR A 139 -3.50 25.61 13.02
N GLN A 140 -4.51 25.65 13.87
CA GLN A 140 -5.14 26.89 14.36
C GLN A 140 -4.30 27.57 15.46
N SER A 141 -3.35 26.85 16.06
CA SER A 141 -2.43 27.46 17.04
C SER A 141 -1.36 28.30 16.32
N PRO A 142 -0.91 29.42 16.89
CA PRO A 142 0.13 30.25 16.29
C PRO A 142 1.50 29.53 16.25
N ASN A 143 2.39 30.00 15.36
CA ASN A 143 3.80 29.57 15.25
C ASN A 143 4.01 28.08 14.92
N LYS A 144 3.12 27.46 14.15
CA LYS A 144 3.30 26.08 13.65
C LYS A 144 3.95 26.08 12.28
N THR A 145 4.94 25.22 12.09
CA THR A 145 5.63 25.02 10.82
C THR A 145 4.81 24.10 9.92
N GLY A 146 4.89 24.28 8.59
CA GLY A 146 4.24 23.41 7.59
C GLY A 146 3.09 24.06 6.81
N LEU A 147 2.48 25.12 7.34
CA LEU A 147 1.49 25.93 6.61
C LEU A 147 2.04 27.31 6.25
N VAL A 148 1.47 27.92 5.22
CA VAL A 148 1.78 29.29 4.79
C VAL A 148 1.32 30.36 5.80
N THR A 149 0.28 30.07 6.57
CA THR A 149 -0.25 30.93 7.63
C THR A 149 -1.03 30.09 8.65
N THR A 150 -1.31 30.65 9.83
CA THR A 150 -2.14 30.01 10.85
C THR A 150 -3.60 29.97 10.39
N LEU A 151 -4.28 28.84 10.64
CA LEU A 151 -5.70 28.71 10.31
C LEU A 151 -6.54 29.59 11.25
N THR A 152 -7.38 30.47 10.70
CA THR A 152 -8.15 31.45 11.46
C THR A 152 -9.64 31.12 11.43
N GLN A 153 -10.29 31.33 10.30
CA GLN A 153 -11.72 31.11 10.08
C GLN A 153 -11.92 30.03 9.01
N HIS A 154 -13.11 29.43 8.93
CA HIS A 154 -13.42 28.44 7.91
C HIS A 154 -14.65 28.80 7.08
N CYS A 155 -14.68 28.34 5.84
CA CYS A 155 -15.91 28.40 5.03
C CYS A 155 -16.94 27.43 5.62
N GLN A 156 -18.18 27.91 5.79
CA GLN A 156 -19.26 27.11 6.35
C GLN A 156 -19.56 25.89 5.48
N GLY A 157 -19.48 24.71 6.09
CA GLY A 157 -19.74 23.42 5.45
C GLY A 157 -20.48 22.45 6.38
N SER A 158 -20.17 21.17 6.23
CA SER A 158 -20.66 20.08 7.06
C SER A 158 -19.59 19.57 8.02
N ALA A 159 -20.02 18.67 8.90
CA ALA A 159 -19.15 17.86 9.74
C ALA A 159 -18.25 16.95 8.89
N PRO A 160 -16.96 16.73 9.26
CA PRO A 160 -16.13 15.71 8.63
C PRO A 160 -16.75 14.31 8.82
N PRO A 161 -16.45 13.36 7.92
CA PRO A 161 -17.03 12.02 7.96
C PRO A 161 -16.66 11.29 9.27
N PRO A 162 -17.51 10.39 9.80
CA PRO A 162 -17.29 9.81 11.12
C PRO A 162 -15.95 9.07 11.28
N LYS A 163 -15.46 8.39 10.23
CA LYS A 163 -14.14 7.73 10.21
C LYS A 163 -12.99 8.71 10.44
N ALA A 164 -13.14 9.96 10.02
CA ALA A 164 -12.14 11.01 10.18
C ALA A 164 -12.25 11.75 11.53
N ARG A 165 -13.24 11.40 12.37
CA ARG A 165 -13.46 12.00 13.69
C ARG A 165 -12.98 11.08 14.81
N THR A 166 -12.52 11.69 15.89
CA THR A 166 -12.32 10.97 17.17
C THR A 166 -13.57 10.99 18.05
N GLN A 167 -14.43 12.00 17.89
CA GLN A 167 -15.64 12.24 18.68
C GLN A 167 -16.64 13.11 17.91
N GLY A 168 -17.89 13.12 18.33
CA GLY A 168 -18.97 13.95 17.80
C GLY A 168 -20.05 14.21 18.85
N PRO A 169 -21.17 14.85 18.49
CA PRO A 169 -22.27 15.06 19.43
C PRO A 169 -23.08 13.76 19.63
N THR A 170 -23.53 13.52 20.86
CA THR A 170 -24.38 12.36 21.19
C THR A 170 -25.79 12.55 20.64
N ASN A 171 -26.04 11.99 19.46
CA ASN A 171 -27.32 12.02 18.77
C ASN A 171 -28.37 11.09 19.40
N ILE A 172 -29.62 11.20 18.95
CA ILE A 172 -30.74 10.41 19.47
C ILE A 172 -30.60 8.89 19.27
N LEU A 173 -29.94 8.44 18.20
CA LEU A 173 -29.75 7.01 17.93
C LEU A 173 -28.90 6.38 19.05
N HIS A 174 -27.83 7.03 19.49
CA HIS A 174 -27.05 6.55 20.64
C HIS A 174 -27.92 6.42 21.89
N ARG A 175 -28.76 7.43 22.18
CA ARG A 175 -29.63 7.43 23.37
C ARG A 175 -30.65 6.30 23.33
N ALA A 176 -31.28 6.08 22.17
CA ALA A 176 -32.25 4.99 21.98
C ALA A 176 -31.59 3.61 22.12
N VAL A 177 -30.35 3.46 21.64
CA VAL A 177 -29.57 2.23 21.81
C VAL A 177 -29.17 1.99 23.27
N ILE A 178 -28.71 3.03 23.97
CA ILE A 178 -28.36 2.94 25.40
C ILE A 178 -29.60 2.56 26.24
N GLU A 179 -30.78 3.07 25.86
CA GLU A 179 -32.05 2.69 26.48
C GLU A 179 -32.44 1.22 26.19
N GLY A 180 -31.95 0.63 25.10
CA GLY A 180 -32.21 -0.76 24.73
C GLY A 180 -33.57 -1.01 24.10
N ASN A 181 -34.31 0.04 23.72
CA ASN A 181 -35.63 -0.10 23.11
C ASN A 181 -35.51 -0.39 21.60
N VAL A 182 -35.61 -1.68 21.24
CA VAL A 182 -35.47 -2.19 19.86
C VAL A 182 -36.44 -1.51 18.89
N GLN A 183 -37.69 -1.28 19.30
CA GLN A 183 -38.70 -0.69 18.42
C GLN A 183 -38.36 0.77 18.09
N ILE A 184 -37.98 1.57 19.09
CA ILE A 184 -37.56 2.96 18.87
C ILE A 184 -36.34 3.02 17.96
N VAL A 185 -35.35 2.15 18.18
CA VAL A 185 -34.16 2.10 17.31
C VAL A 185 -34.56 1.76 15.87
N LYS A 186 -35.43 0.77 15.68
CA LYS A 186 -35.95 0.41 14.36
C LYS A 186 -36.71 1.56 13.71
N ASP A 187 -37.53 2.28 14.46
CA ASP A 187 -38.30 3.41 13.94
C ASP A 187 -37.38 4.57 13.54
N ILE A 188 -36.34 4.86 14.33
CA ILE A 188 -35.31 5.87 14.00
C ILE A 188 -34.56 5.46 12.72
N LEU A 189 -34.10 4.23 12.63
CA LEU A 189 -33.31 3.73 11.49
C LEU A 189 -34.08 3.75 10.16
N ASN A 190 -35.39 3.55 10.21
CA ASN A 190 -36.26 3.59 9.03
C ASN A 190 -36.76 5.01 8.67
N HIS A 191 -36.46 6.01 9.51
CA HIS A 191 -36.92 7.38 9.29
C HIS A 191 -35.97 8.15 8.35
N SER A 192 -36.53 9.01 7.48
CA SER A 192 -35.74 9.80 6.52
C SER A 192 -34.75 10.79 7.16
N LEU A 193 -35.03 11.19 8.40
CA LEU A 193 -34.18 12.05 9.24
C LEU A 193 -33.24 11.26 10.17
N CYS A 194 -33.03 9.96 9.95
CA CYS A 194 -32.10 9.16 10.73
C CYS A 194 -30.70 9.82 10.75
N PRO A 195 -30.07 9.98 11.93
CA PRO A 195 -28.65 10.33 11.99
C PRO A 195 -27.79 9.27 11.27
N ASP A 196 -26.59 9.66 10.83
CA ASP A 196 -25.62 8.69 10.31
C ASP A 196 -25.39 7.58 11.36
N VAL A 197 -25.61 6.32 10.95
CA VAL A 197 -25.47 5.13 11.80
C VAL A 197 -24.04 4.96 12.35
N ASN A 198 -23.06 5.52 11.65
CA ASN A 198 -21.65 5.51 12.03
C ASN A 198 -21.20 6.78 12.75
N ALA A 199 -22.10 7.73 13.01
CA ALA A 199 -21.79 8.94 13.77
C ALA A 199 -21.17 8.57 15.13
N LYS A 200 -20.17 9.35 15.53
CA LYS A 200 -19.51 9.18 16.83
C LYS A 200 -20.17 10.05 17.89
N SER A 201 -20.38 9.48 19.07
CA SER A 201 -20.80 10.17 20.30
C SER A 201 -19.69 11.06 20.87
N GLU A 202 -19.98 11.73 21.99
CA GLU A 202 -19.01 12.56 22.71
C GLU A 202 -17.83 11.75 23.26
N TRP A 203 -18.06 10.46 23.50
CA TRP A 203 -17.03 9.50 23.92
C TRP A 203 -16.29 8.86 22.74
N GLY A 204 -16.69 9.17 21.51
CA GLY A 204 -16.10 8.61 20.30
C GLY A 204 -16.62 7.22 19.92
N THR A 205 -17.63 6.71 20.63
CA THR A 205 -18.30 5.43 20.32
C THR A 205 -19.34 5.62 19.22
N THR A 206 -19.63 4.57 18.46
CA THR A 206 -20.80 4.54 17.56
C THR A 206 -21.97 3.83 18.25
N ALA A 207 -23.19 3.97 17.72
CA ALA A 207 -24.35 3.22 18.20
C ALA A 207 -24.10 1.71 18.27
N LEU A 208 -23.31 1.16 17.33
CA LEU A 208 -22.93 -0.26 17.33
C LEU A 208 -22.02 -0.63 18.51
N HIS A 209 -21.09 0.24 18.90
CA HIS A 209 -20.26 0.02 20.09
C HIS A 209 -21.13 -0.05 21.35
N ASP A 210 -22.09 0.88 21.49
CA ASP A 210 -22.97 0.94 22.65
C ASP A 210 -23.86 -0.33 22.70
N ALA A 211 -24.47 -0.73 21.58
CA ALA A 211 -25.24 -1.98 21.50
C ALA A 211 -24.41 -3.21 21.89
N CYS A 212 -23.16 -3.29 21.43
CA CYS A 212 -22.21 -4.34 21.76
C CYS A 212 -21.76 -4.33 23.23
N LYS A 213 -21.58 -3.15 23.85
CA LYS A 213 -21.24 -2.96 25.27
C LYS A 213 -22.37 -3.46 26.18
N TYR A 214 -23.61 -3.14 25.84
CA TYR A 214 -24.78 -3.54 26.62
C TYR A 214 -25.29 -4.96 26.29
N GLY A 215 -24.90 -5.53 25.14
CA GLY A 215 -25.25 -6.89 24.73
C GLY A 215 -26.61 -7.02 24.06
N PHE A 216 -27.09 -5.96 23.39
CA PHE A 216 -28.40 -5.94 22.73
C PHE A 216 -28.32 -6.59 21.33
N GLN A 217 -28.55 -7.91 21.25
CA GLN A 217 -28.36 -8.69 20.01
C GLN A 217 -29.23 -8.18 18.85
N ASP A 218 -30.50 -7.92 19.12
CA ASP A 218 -31.46 -7.47 18.11
C ASP A 218 -31.08 -6.10 17.55
N ILE A 219 -30.58 -5.21 18.41
CA ILE A 219 -30.11 -3.88 18.02
C ILE A 219 -28.83 -3.99 17.19
N VAL A 220 -27.87 -4.83 17.60
CA VAL A 220 -26.64 -5.07 16.82
C VAL A 220 -26.99 -5.57 15.42
N GLN A 221 -27.92 -6.53 15.31
CA GLN A 221 -28.36 -7.03 14.02
C GLN A 221 -29.04 -5.94 13.18
N LEU A 222 -29.97 -5.16 13.75
CA LEU A 222 -30.62 -4.05 13.05
C LEU A 222 -29.62 -3.01 12.54
N LEU A 223 -28.62 -2.65 13.35
CA LEU A 223 -27.58 -1.69 12.96
C LEU A 223 -26.74 -2.22 11.79
N ILE A 224 -26.34 -3.50 11.80
CA ILE A 224 -25.60 -4.14 10.70
C ILE A 224 -26.45 -4.17 9.43
N GLU A 225 -27.75 -4.51 9.52
CA GLU A 225 -28.69 -4.49 8.40
C GLU A 225 -28.81 -3.09 7.76
N HIS A 226 -28.64 -2.03 8.57
CA HIS A 226 -28.60 -0.63 8.12
C HIS A 226 -27.17 -0.14 7.81
N LYS A 227 -26.23 -1.05 7.52
CA LYS A 227 -24.85 -0.77 7.08
C LYS A 227 -23.99 -0.03 8.12
N ALA A 228 -24.20 -0.30 9.41
CA ALA A 228 -23.23 0.08 10.43
C ALA A 228 -21.88 -0.59 10.15
N ASP A 229 -20.80 0.19 10.20
CA ASP A 229 -19.44 -0.27 9.96
C ASP A 229 -18.88 -0.92 11.23
N VAL A 230 -18.63 -2.23 11.15
CA VAL A 230 -18.15 -3.07 12.26
C VAL A 230 -16.66 -2.90 12.56
N GLU A 231 -15.91 -2.19 11.70
CA GLU A 231 -14.48 -1.91 11.88
C GLU A 231 -14.20 -0.48 12.38
N MET A 232 -15.25 0.32 12.60
CA MET A 232 -15.09 1.65 13.18
C MET A 232 -14.41 1.55 14.54
N LYS A 233 -13.34 2.33 14.73
CA LYS A 233 -12.63 2.42 16.01
C LYS A 233 -13.12 3.60 16.83
N ASP A 234 -13.34 3.38 18.13
CA ASP A 234 -13.66 4.44 19.08
C ASP A 234 -12.43 5.30 19.45
N ARG A 235 -12.57 6.22 20.42
CA ARG A 235 -11.48 7.10 20.87
C ARG A 235 -10.28 6.34 21.44
N ALA A 236 -10.49 5.13 21.95
CA ALA A 236 -9.42 4.27 22.47
C ALA A 236 -8.81 3.36 21.38
N GLY A 237 -9.34 3.40 20.16
CA GLY A 237 -8.88 2.55 19.07
C GLY A 237 -9.53 1.17 19.06
N LEU A 238 -10.64 0.98 19.78
CA LEU A 238 -11.33 -0.30 19.92
C LEU A 238 -12.46 -0.40 18.90
N THR A 239 -12.63 -1.57 18.30
CA THR A 239 -13.81 -1.88 17.47
C THR A 239 -14.98 -2.36 18.32
N PRO A 240 -16.21 -2.44 17.79
CA PRO A 240 -17.35 -3.06 18.49
C PRO A 240 -17.04 -4.48 18.98
N LEU A 241 -16.26 -5.26 18.22
CA LEU A 241 -15.84 -6.61 18.61
C LEU A 241 -14.92 -6.62 19.84
N HIS A 242 -14.01 -5.64 19.96
CA HIS A 242 -13.20 -5.44 21.17
C HIS A 242 -14.10 -5.11 22.37
N ARG A 243 -15.08 -4.20 22.20
CA ARG A 243 -16.02 -3.83 23.27
C ARG A 243 -16.85 -5.04 23.74
N SER A 244 -17.34 -5.87 22.83
CA SER A 244 -18.03 -7.12 23.18
C SER A 244 -17.14 -8.07 23.98
N CYS A 245 -15.87 -8.24 23.58
CA CYS A 245 -14.92 -9.08 24.31
C CYS A 245 -14.60 -8.50 25.68
N ALA A 246 -14.35 -7.19 25.78
CA ALA A 246 -14.01 -6.51 27.04
C ALA A 246 -15.15 -6.57 28.07
N THR A 247 -16.40 -6.54 27.62
CA THR A 247 -17.61 -6.57 28.45
C THR A 247 -18.24 -7.95 28.60
N ASN A 248 -17.56 -9.01 28.13
CA ASN A 248 -18.00 -10.41 28.17
C ASN A 248 -19.34 -10.70 27.47
N ARG A 249 -19.62 -10.01 26.36
CA ARG A 249 -20.83 -10.18 25.53
C ARG A 249 -20.54 -11.15 24.38
N ALA A 250 -20.27 -12.41 24.73
CA ALA A 250 -19.83 -13.43 23.78
C ALA A 250 -20.86 -13.69 22.65
N GLU A 251 -22.13 -13.44 22.92
CA GLU A 251 -23.24 -13.62 21.98
C GLU A 251 -23.17 -12.64 20.79
N MET A 252 -22.45 -11.52 20.93
CA MET A 252 -22.31 -10.52 19.87
C MET A 252 -21.29 -10.96 18.81
N ILE A 253 -20.34 -11.82 19.20
CA ILE A 253 -19.19 -12.19 18.37
C ILE A 253 -19.64 -12.89 17.08
N PRO A 254 -20.52 -13.92 17.11
CA PRO A 254 -21.01 -14.53 15.87
C PRO A 254 -21.77 -13.54 14.98
N ILE A 255 -22.58 -12.64 15.57
CA ILE A 255 -23.36 -11.67 14.81
C ILE A 255 -22.43 -10.69 14.08
N LEU A 256 -21.43 -10.13 14.77
CA LEU A 256 -20.46 -9.21 14.19
C LEU A 256 -19.62 -9.85 13.08
N VAL A 257 -19.22 -11.11 13.26
CA VAL A 257 -18.35 -11.81 12.29
C VAL A 257 -19.15 -12.34 11.12
N GLU A 258 -20.23 -13.10 11.35
CA GLU A 258 -20.98 -13.78 10.30
C GLU A 258 -21.87 -12.82 9.50
N LYS A 259 -22.53 -11.86 10.16
CA LYS A 259 -23.41 -10.89 9.49
C LYS A 259 -22.70 -9.59 9.13
N GLY A 260 -21.80 -9.14 10.00
CA GLY A 260 -21.09 -7.87 9.82
C GLY A 260 -19.75 -7.97 9.07
N GLY A 261 -19.15 -9.17 9.00
CA GLY A 261 -17.82 -9.35 8.40
C GLY A 261 -16.67 -8.79 9.26
N ALA A 262 -16.85 -8.71 10.58
CA ALA A 262 -15.85 -8.16 11.49
C ALA A 262 -14.53 -8.95 11.43
N ASN A 263 -13.42 -8.22 11.40
CA ASN A 263 -12.09 -8.76 11.40
C ASN A 263 -11.66 -9.17 12.81
N LEU A 264 -11.50 -10.48 13.02
CA LEU A 264 -11.08 -11.09 14.29
C LEU A 264 -9.65 -10.72 14.70
N GLN A 265 -8.85 -10.19 13.77
CA GLN A 265 -7.47 -9.73 13.98
C GLN A 265 -7.32 -8.22 13.83
N SER A 266 -8.43 -7.46 13.83
CA SER A 266 -8.37 -6.01 13.95
C SER A 266 -7.61 -5.65 15.23
N SER A 267 -6.54 -4.86 15.12
CA SER A 267 -5.65 -4.57 16.25
C SER A 267 -5.76 -3.12 16.72
N THR A 268 -5.47 -2.87 18.00
CA THR A 268 -5.43 -1.52 18.54
C THR A 268 -4.15 -0.79 18.12
N PRO A 269 -4.18 0.54 17.85
CA PRO A 269 -3.00 1.26 17.38
C PRO A 269 -1.83 1.34 18.36
N LYS A 270 -2.08 1.25 19.67
CA LYS A 270 -1.06 1.47 20.73
C LYS A 270 -0.37 0.19 21.21
N THR A 271 -1.08 -0.93 21.20
CA THR A 271 -0.59 -2.19 21.78
C THR A 271 -0.63 -3.34 20.78
N SER A 272 -1.22 -3.12 19.60
CA SER A 272 -1.56 -4.16 18.63
C SER A 272 -2.39 -5.30 19.22
N TRP A 273 -3.20 -5.02 20.26
CA TRP A 273 -4.08 -6.01 20.85
C TRP A 273 -5.26 -6.28 19.92
N VAL A 274 -5.52 -7.56 19.69
CA VAL A 274 -6.74 -8.06 19.04
C VAL A 274 -7.80 -8.42 20.10
N PRO A 275 -9.09 -8.60 19.75
CA PRO A 275 -10.17 -8.84 20.73
C PRO A 275 -9.93 -10.03 21.68
N MET A 276 -9.17 -11.04 21.24
CA MET A 276 -8.80 -12.18 22.10
C MET A 276 -7.88 -11.80 23.27
N HIS A 277 -7.02 -10.79 23.10
CA HIS A 277 -6.16 -10.28 24.18
C HIS A 277 -7.02 -9.64 25.29
N ASP A 278 -8.00 -8.81 24.92
CA ASP A 278 -8.93 -8.21 25.89
C ASP A 278 -9.72 -9.27 26.66
N ALA A 279 -10.22 -10.29 25.95
CA ALA A 279 -10.94 -11.39 26.58
C ALA A 279 -10.05 -12.17 27.56
N ALA A 280 -8.80 -12.46 27.17
CA ALA A 280 -7.86 -13.22 27.99
C ALA A 280 -7.35 -12.45 29.20
N MET A 281 -7.01 -11.17 29.04
CA MET A 281 -6.61 -10.28 30.15
C MET A 281 -7.71 -10.20 31.23
N ARG A 282 -8.97 -10.11 30.80
CA ARG A 282 -10.14 -9.94 31.70
C ARG A 282 -10.74 -11.25 32.21
N GLY A 283 -10.28 -12.41 31.74
CA GLY A 283 -10.79 -13.71 32.19
C GLY A 283 -12.09 -14.16 31.50
N HIS A 284 -12.41 -13.60 30.34
CA HIS A 284 -13.69 -13.81 29.64
C HIS A 284 -13.66 -15.06 28.76
N VAL A 285 -13.69 -16.23 29.41
CA VAL A 285 -13.62 -17.57 28.78
C VAL A 285 -14.67 -17.76 27.67
N LYS A 286 -15.90 -17.25 27.87
CA LYS A 286 -16.99 -17.37 26.88
C LYS A 286 -16.64 -16.67 25.57
N CYS A 287 -16.04 -15.49 25.65
CA CYS A 287 -15.61 -14.73 24.48
C CYS A 287 -14.48 -15.46 23.74
N ILE A 288 -13.49 -15.99 24.45
CA ILE A 288 -12.40 -16.79 23.83
C ILE A 288 -12.99 -17.99 23.07
N LYS A 289 -13.90 -18.75 23.69
CA LYS A 289 -14.56 -19.89 23.02
C LYS A 289 -15.33 -19.47 21.78
N ALA A 290 -16.06 -18.36 21.84
CA ALA A 290 -16.80 -17.82 20.69
C ALA A 290 -15.86 -17.37 19.56
N LEU A 291 -14.77 -16.65 19.87
CA LEU A 291 -13.75 -16.25 18.89
C LEU A 291 -13.11 -17.46 18.21
N LEU A 292 -12.74 -18.49 18.97
CA LEU A 292 -12.15 -19.73 18.43
C LEU A 292 -13.12 -20.49 17.52
N LYS A 293 -14.42 -20.49 17.87
CA LYS A 293 -15.49 -21.06 17.03
C LYS A 293 -15.63 -20.31 15.70
N MET A 294 -15.33 -19.02 15.67
CA MET A 294 -15.30 -18.20 14.46
C MET A 294 -13.94 -18.24 13.73
N ASN A 295 -13.13 -19.28 13.99
CA ASN A 295 -11.80 -19.48 13.40
C ASN A 295 -10.74 -18.40 13.72
N ALA A 296 -10.88 -17.65 14.82
CA ALA A 296 -9.80 -16.79 15.28
C ALA A 296 -8.52 -17.62 15.58
N PRO A 297 -7.32 -17.10 15.31
CA PRO A 297 -6.09 -17.78 15.67
C PRO A 297 -5.96 -17.89 17.19
N LEU A 298 -5.39 -18.99 17.69
CA LEU A 298 -5.24 -19.25 19.13
C LEU A 298 -4.12 -18.39 19.74
N MET A 299 -3.06 -18.10 18.97
CA MET A 299 -1.89 -17.35 19.42
C MET A 299 -1.63 -16.11 18.54
N PRO A 300 -2.56 -15.14 18.49
CA PRO A 300 -2.27 -13.84 17.89
C PRO A 300 -1.13 -13.16 18.65
N ARG A 301 -0.39 -12.27 17.97
CA ARG A 301 0.73 -11.54 18.57
C ARG A 301 0.40 -10.06 18.73
N ALA A 302 0.64 -9.55 19.93
CA ALA A 302 0.72 -8.11 20.20
C ALA A 302 2.08 -7.54 19.75
N GLU A 303 2.26 -6.23 19.92
CA GLU A 303 3.49 -5.51 19.52
C GLU A 303 4.73 -5.98 20.28
N ASP A 304 4.56 -6.37 21.54
CA ASP A 304 5.58 -6.93 22.43
C ASP A 304 5.71 -8.47 22.32
N GLU A 305 5.18 -9.04 21.23
CA GLU A 305 5.06 -10.48 20.96
C GLU A 305 4.20 -11.27 21.97
N GLN A 306 3.53 -10.63 22.93
CA GLN A 306 2.66 -11.34 23.86
C GLN A 306 1.46 -11.97 23.15
N THR A 307 1.08 -13.16 23.62
CA THR A 307 -0.14 -13.85 23.18
C THR A 307 -1.25 -13.70 24.23
N PRO A 308 -2.51 -14.04 23.90
CA PRO A 308 -3.59 -14.07 24.89
C PRO A 308 -3.27 -14.97 26.10
N LEU A 309 -2.52 -16.06 25.91
CA LEU A 309 -2.09 -16.92 27.01
C LEU A 309 -1.13 -16.19 27.95
N ASP A 310 -0.25 -15.34 27.42
CA ASP A 310 0.69 -14.55 28.20
C ASP A 310 -0.03 -13.57 29.11
N LEU A 311 -1.03 -12.87 28.57
CA LEU A 311 -1.88 -11.98 29.36
C LEU A 311 -2.71 -12.75 30.39
N ALA A 312 -3.29 -13.89 30.02
CA ALA A 312 -4.02 -14.72 30.96
C ALA A 312 -3.14 -15.16 32.15
N ILE A 313 -1.87 -15.50 31.91
CA ILE A 313 -0.90 -15.81 32.98
C ILE A 313 -0.55 -14.56 33.78
N LYS A 314 -0.20 -13.46 33.11
CA LYS A 314 0.19 -12.19 33.77
C LYS A 314 -0.88 -11.70 34.75
N TYR A 315 -2.16 -11.84 34.40
CA TYR A 315 -3.30 -11.41 35.19
C TYR A 315 -4.00 -12.54 35.98
N ASN A 316 -3.37 -13.71 36.11
CA ASN A 316 -3.86 -14.86 36.91
C ASN A 316 -5.29 -15.30 36.55
N ARG A 317 -5.56 -15.50 35.26
CA ARG A 317 -6.87 -15.93 34.73
C ARG A 317 -6.90 -17.44 34.49
N ASP A 318 -6.96 -18.23 35.57
CA ASP A 318 -6.78 -19.69 35.54
C ASP A 318 -7.62 -20.43 34.48
N ASP A 319 -8.90 -20.10 34.34
CA ASP A 319 -9.76 -20.78 33.37
C ASP A 319 -9.42 -20.42 31.92
N CYS A 320 -8.94 -19.19 31.68
CA CYS A 320 -8.39 -18.80 30.39
C CYS A 320 -7.05 -19.48 30.13
N ILE A 321 -6.19 -19.61 31.14
CA ILE A 321 -4.91 -20.33 31.03
C ILE A 321 -5.17 -21.79 30.65
N LYS A 322 -6.09 -22.47 31.35
CA LYS A 322 -6.48 -23.86 31.03
C LYS A 322 -7.00 -23.99 29.60
N LEU A 323 -7.84 -23.06 29.16
CA LEU A 323 -8.41 -23.07 27.81
C LEU A 323 -7.37 -22.80 26.72
N LEU A 324 -6.52 -21.78 26.90
CA LEU A 324 -5.56 -21.31 25.90
C LEU A 324 -4.29 -22.17 25.84
N ASN A 325 -3.97 -22.89 26.93
CA ASN A 325 -2.87 -23.85 26.94
C ASN A 325 -3.28 -25.21 26.36
N ALA A 326 -4.59 -25.45 26.17
CA ALA A 326 -5.07 -26.65 25.49
C ALA A 326 -4.63 -26.64 24.01
N GLU A 327 -4.35 -27.83 23.46
CA GLU A 327 -4.07 -27.96 22.04
C GLU A 327 -5.27 -27.53 21.19
N ASP A 328 -4.97 -26.92 20.05
CA ASP A 328 -6.00 -26.58 19.06
C ASP A 328 -6.55 -27.86 18.41
N ARG A 329 -7.68 -28.33 18.92
CA ARG A 329 -8.36 -29.54 18.44
C ARG A 329 -9.30 -29.29 17.25
N ARG A 330 -9.32 -28.08 16.67
CA ARG A 330 -10.12 -27.83 15.47
C ARG A 330 -9.61 -28.71 14.33
N PRO A 331 -10.51 -29.30 13.51
CA PRO A 331 -10.11 -30.09 12.36
C PRO A 331 -9.28 -29.26 11.38
N ILE A 332 -8.29 -29.89 10.77
CA ILE A 332 -7.50 -29.32 9.68
C ILE A 332 -8.04 -29.95 8.39
N TYR A 333 -8.45 -29.13 7.43
CA TYR A 333 -9.11 -29.61 6.21
C TYR A 333 -8.15 -29.77 5.01
N THR A 334 -6.91 -29.31 5.16
CA THR A 334 -5.85 -29.48 4.16
C THR A 334 -4.74 -30.37 4.69
N LYS A 335 -4.05 -31.09 3.81
CA LYS A 335 -2.89 -31.92 4.16
C LYS A 335 -1.68 -31.48 3.35
N GLN A 336 -0.48 -31.72 3.87
CA GLN A 336 0.75 -31.36 3.15
C GLN A 336 0.80 -31.99 1.75
N GLU A 337 0.29 -33.21 1.59
CA GLU A 337 0.19 -33.91 0.30
C GLU A 337 -0.60 -33.11 -0.76
N ASP A 338 -1.53 -32.25 -0.36
CA ASP A 338 -2.38 -31.50 -1.29
C ASP A 338 -1.69 -30.26 -1.87
N TRP A 339 -0.59 -29.79 -1.27
CA TRP A 339 -0.02 -28.48 -1.58
C TRP A 339 1.50 -28.35 -1.43
N LEU A 340 2.20 -29.32 -0.82
CA LEU A 340 3.63 -29.21 -0.52
C LEU A 340 4.48 -29.80 -1.66
N HIS A 341 5.27 -28.93 -2.26
CA HIS A 341 6.24 -29.24 -3.30
C HIS A 341 7.67 -29.04 -2.78
N PRO A 342 8.32 -30.09 -2.24
CA PRO A 342 9.59 -29.94 -1.52
C PRO A 342 10.76 -29.50 -2.42
N ASP A 343 10.71 -29.86 -3.71
CA ASP A 343 11.82 -29.68 -4.64
C ASP A 343 11.66 -28.46 -5.56
N LEU A 344 10.48 -27.82 -5.56
CA LEU A 344 10.21 -26.67 -6.42
C LEU A 344 10.90 -25.42 -5.93
N ASP A 345 11.46 -24.66 -6.88
CA ASP A 345 11.86 -23.29 -6.65
C ASP A 345 10.83 -22.26 -7.04
N ARG A 346 11.18 -20.99 -6.86
CA ARG A 346 10.27 -19.87 -7.11
C ARG A 346 9.82 -19.83 -8.57
N GLN A 347 10.73 -20.05 -9.52
CA GLN A 347 10.41 -19.94 -10.94
C GLN A 347 9.53 -21.11 -11.38
N GLN A 348 9.89 -22.33 -10.97
CA GLN A 348 9.12 -23.53 -11.27
C GLN A 348 7.73 -23.48 -10.62
N ALA A 349 7.61 -22.96 -9.39
CA ALA A 349 6.33 -22.75 -8.73
C ALA A 349 5.43 -21.77 -9.50
N CYS A 350 5.98 -20.65 -9.97
CA CYS A 350 5.23 -19.69 -10.77
C CYS A 350 4.75 -20.31 -12.09
N GLN A 351 5.62 -21.05 -12.79
CA GLN A 351 5.28 -21.76 -14.03
C GLN A 351 4.19 -22.81 -13.81
N LEU A 352 4.25 -23.52 -12.69
CA LEU A 352 3.23 -24.51 -12.35
C LEU A 352 1.88 -23.83 -12.10
N LEU A 353 1.83 -22.73 -11.33
CA LEU A 353 0.59 -21.97 -11.15
C LEU A 353 0.05 -21.36 -12.47
N ASP A 354 0.95 -21.07 -13.42
CA ASP A 354 0.62 -20.63 -14.77
C ASP A 354 -0.16 -21.69 -15.56
N ALA A 355 0.30 -22.95 -15.48
CA ALA A 355 -0.35 -24.08 -16.15
C ALA A 355 -1.80 -24.31 -15.69
N TYR A 356 -2.15 -23.86 -14.48
CA TYR A 356 -3.49 -23.98 -13.89
C TYR A 356 -4.29 -22.65 -13.92
N HIS A 357 -4.00 -21.78 -14.90
CA HIS A 357 -4.78 -20.57 -15.20
C HIS A 357 -4.79 -19.45 -14.15
N LYS A 358 -3.84 -19.42 -13.18
CA LYS A 358 -3.60 -18.28 -12.26
C LYS A 358 -4.85 -17.68 -11.60
N THR A 359 -5.78 -18.50 -11.14
CA THR A 359 -7.00 -17.99 -10.47
C THR A 359 -6.68 -17.40 -9.09
N ASP A 360 -7.48 -16.44 -8.64
CA ASP A 360 -7.27 -15.78 -7.36
C ASP A 360 -7.41 -16.77 -6.19
N GLY A 361 -6.39 -16.81 -5.33
CA GLY A 361 -6.29 -17.74 -4.20
C GLY A 361 -5.73 -19.11 -4.55
N LEU A 362 -5.38 -19.38 -5.82
CA LEU A 362 -4.65 -20.58 -6.21
C LEU A 362 -3.24 -20.56 -5.61
N PHE A 363 -2.85 -21.62 -4.91
CA PHE A 363 -1.59 -21.66 -4.17
C PHE A 363 -0.86 -23.00 -4.22
N LEU A 364 0.40 -22.95 -3.80
CA LEU A 364 1.21 -24.11 -3.44
C LEU A 364 2.22 -23.69 -2.36
N VAL A 365 2.82 -24.65 -1.68
CA VAL A 365 3.87 -24.42 -0.69
C VAL A 365 5.13 -25.13 -1.13
N ARG A 366 6.28 -24.52 -0.92
CA ARG A 366 7.59 -25.10 -1.24
C ARG A 366 8.59 -24.88 -0.11
N LYS A 367 9.67 -25.64 -0.08
CA LYS A 367 10.76 -25.39 0.88
C LYS A 367 11.50 -24.09 0.53
N SER A 368 11.94 -23.35 1.53
CA SER A 368 12.77 -22.17 1.30
C SER A 368 14.20 -22.58 0.95
N ARG A 369 14.75 -22.04 -0.14
CA ARG A 369 16.18 -22.19 -0.48
C ARG A 369 17.11 -21.38 0.42
N ARG A 370 16.57 -20.41 1.17
CA ARG A 370 17.35 -19.53 2.07
C ARG A 370 17.52 -20.12 3.46
N ASN A 371 16.54 -20.89 3.92
CA ASN A 371 16.56 -21.53 5.22
C ASN A 371 15.80 -22.86 5.14
N VAL A 372 16.50 -23.95 5.41
CA VAL A 372 15.98 -25.33 5.31
C VAL A 372 14.80 -25.61 6.23
N ASN A 373 14.63 -24.83 7.30
CA ASN A 373 13.54 -24.97 8.26
C ASN A 373 12.30 -24.15 7.85
N PHE A 374 12.40 -23.28 6.85
CA PHE A 374 11.31 -22.39 6.43
C PHE A 374 10.61 -22.90 5.17
N HIS A 375 9.35 -22.52 5.05
CA HIS A 375 8.52 -22.81 3.88
C HIS A 375 8.14 -21.52 3.19
N VAL A 376 7.72 -21.59 1.94
CA VAL A 376 7.22 -20.44 1.17
C VAL A 376 5.87 -20.77 0.58
N ILE A 377 4.85 -20.00 0.95
CA ILE A 377 3.54 -20.03 0.30
C ILE A 377 3.65 -19.18 -0.96
N THR A 378 3.41 -19.80 -2.11
CA THR A 378 3.33 -19.11 -3.40
C THR A 378 1.89 -19.14 -3.87
N PHE A 379 1.26 -17.98 -4.03
CA PHE A 379 -0.16 -17.91 -4.43
C PHE A 379 -0.44 -16.79 -5.44
N CYS A 380 -1.56 -16.91 -6.14
CA CYS A 380 -2.00 -15.97 -7.17
C CYS A 380 -3.06 -15.00 -6.62
N PHE A 381 -2.93 -13.72 -6.98
CA PHE A 381 -3.98 -12.72 -6.78
C PHE A 381 -3.88 -11.63 -7.83
N LYS A 382 -4.99 -11.29 -8.48
CA LYS A 382 -5.07 -10.31 -9.57
C LYS A 382 -4.00 -10.54 -10.64
N LYS A 383 -3.83 -11.80 -11.06
CA LYS A 383 -2.82 -12.26 -12.03
C LYS A 383 -1.35 -12.04 -11.62
N ASN A 384 -1.07 -11.67 -10.37
CA ASN A 384 0.28 -11.54 -9.82
C ASN A 384 0.58 -12.70 -8.86
N TYR A 385 1.87 -13.00 -8.68
CA TYR A 385 2.34 -13.99 -7.70
C TYR A 385 2.84 -13.33 -6.42
N TYR A 386 2.43 -13.88 -5.30
CA TYR A 386 2.89 -13.48 -3.99
C TYR A 386 3.64 -14.63 -3.33
N ASN A 387 4.74 -14.32 -2.66
CA ASN A 387 5.61 -15.31 -2.02
C ASN A 387 5.82 -14.90 -0.56
N PHE A 388 5.26 -15.66 0.38
CA PHE A 388 5.38 -15.39 1.81
C PHE A 388 6.15 -16.51 2.50
N GLU A 389 7.19 -16.14 3.25
CA GLU A 389 7.97 -17.09 4.04
C GLU A 389 7.22 -17.43 5.33
N VAL A 390 6.94 -18.72 5.52
CA VAL A 390 6.51 -19.29 6.80
C VAL A 390 7.78 -19.61 7.60
N LYS A 391 8.03 -18.76 8.59
CA LYS A 391 9.18 -18.83 9.48
C LYS A 391 8.86 -19.71 10.67
N VAL A 392 9.91 -20.22 11.30
CA VAL A 392 9.83 -21.09 12.48
C VAL A 392 10.68 -20.49 13.59
N LYS A 393 10.13 -20.42 14.81
CA LYS A 393 10.86 -20.01 16.03
C LYS A 393 10.44 -20.84 17.23
N ASP A 394 11.25 -20.83 18.29
CA ASP A 394 10.81 -21.30 19.60
C ASP A 394 9.97 -20.21 20.29
N TYR A 395 8.84 -20.60 20.87
CA TYR A 395 8.01 -19.77 21.71
C TYR A 395 7.56 -20.59 22.92
N ARG A 396 8.06 -20.24 24.11
CA ARG A 396 7.77 -20.95 25.37
C ARG A 396 8.07 -22.46 25.28
N ASN A 397 9.24 -22.82 24.74
CA ASN A 397 9.66 -24.21 24.54
C ASN A 397 8.74 -25.01 23.59
N LYS A 398 8.00 -24.31 22.72
CA LYS A 398 7.21 -24.90 21.64
C LYS A 398 7.68 -24.32 20.32
N LEU A 399 7.95 -25.19 19.36
CA LEU A 399 8.26 -24.76 18.00
C LEU A 399 6.99 -24.23 17.36
N VAL A 400 7.01 -22.99 16.87
CA VAL A 400 5.86 -22.32 16.26
C VAL A 400 6.20 -21.75 14.88
N HIS A 401 5.19 -21.73 14.02
CA HIS A 401 5.22 -21.27 12.64
C HIS A 401 4.48 -19.92 12.53
N TYR A 402 4.99 -19.00 11.70
CA TYR A 402 4.35 -17.70 11.48
C TYR A 402 4.74 -17.06 10.15
N ILE A 403 3.95 -16.09 9.71
CA ILE A 403 4.24 -15.24 8.55
C ILE A 403 4.40 -13.81 9.07
N ASP A 404 5.52 -13.16 8.74
CA ASP A 404 5.83 -11.78 9.10
C ASP A 404 5.46 -11.40 10.54
N ASN A 405 4.47 -10.51 10.73
CA ASN A 405 3.97 -10.06 12.03
C ASN A 405 2.63 -10.72 12.42
N GLY A 406 2.17 -11.72 11.65
CA GLY A 406 0.90 -12.43 11.88
C GLY A 406 0.92 -13.40 13.07
N PRO A 407 -0.18 -14.13 13.32
CA PRO A 407 -0.31 -15.08 14.42
C PRO A 407 0.73 -16.22 14.40
N LEU A 408 0.95 -16.82 15.58
CA LEU A 408 1.76 -18.02 15.77
C LEU A 408 0.89 -19.28 15.66
N PHE A 409 1.45 -20.32 15.05
CA PHE A 409 0.76 -21.60 14.83
C PHE A 409 1.64 -22.78 15.25
N PRO A 410 1.05 -23.89 15.73
CA PRO A 410 1.82 -25.06 16.19
C PRO A 410 2.39 -25.91 15.04
N SER A 411 1.89 -25.77 13.81
CA SER A 411 2.36 -26.55 12.66
C SER A 411 2.14 -25.81 11.34
N LEU A 412 2.80 -26.25 10.27
CA LEU A 412 2.63 -25.68 8.93
C LEU A 412 1.22 -25.90 8.37
N GLU A 413 0.61 -27.07 8.61
CA GLU A 413 -0.75 -27.37 8.18
C GLU A 413 -1.75 -26.41 8.80
N ARG A 414 -1.54 -26.05 10.07
CA ARG A 414 -2.40 -25.07 10.75
C ARG A 414 -2.24 -23.67 10.16
N VAL A 415 -1.03 -23.29 9.72
CA VAL A 415 -0.82 -22.03 9.00
C VAL A 415 -1.66 -22.02 7.73
N ILE A 416 -1.55 -23.07 6.89
CA ILE A 416 -2.28 -23.13 5.62
C ILE A 416 -3.79 -23.14 5.86
N ASP A 417 -4.27 -24.00 6.75
CA ASP A 417 -5.69 -24.11 7.09
C ASP A 417 -6.25 -22.80 7.68
N HIS A 418 -5.46 -22.05 8.44
CA HIS A 418 -5.89 -20.72 8.88
C HIS A 418 -6.08 -19.77 7.70
N TYR A 419 -5.10 -19.72 6.79
CA TYR A 419 -5.11 -18.79 5.65
C TYR A 419 -6.11 -19.15 4.54
N THR A 420 -6.74 -20.33 4.60
CA THR A 420 -7.89 -20.65 3.75
C THR A 420 -9.19 -20.05 4.28
N HIS A 421 -9.30 -19.84 5.59
CA HIS A 421 -10.48 -19.26 6.24
C HIS A 421 -10.38 -17.74 6.41
N GLN A 422 -9.19 -17.22 6.69
CA GLN A 422 -8.93 -15.80 6.97
C GLN A 422 -7.71 -15.33 6.19
N SER A 423 -7.71 -14.11 5.64
CA SER A 423 -6.55 -13.64 4.89
C SER A 423 -5.48 -13.02 5.78
N ASP A 424 -5.83 -12.39 6.91
CA ASP A 424 -4.91 -11.86 7.95
C ASP A 424 -3.64 -11.19 7.41
N GLY A 425 -3.82 -10.29 6.44
CA GLY A 425 -2.73 -9.54 5.80
C GLY A 425 -2.24 -10.13 4.46
N LEU A 426 -2.63 -11.35 4.10
CA LEU A 426 -2.56 -11.82 2.72
C LEU A 426 -3.51 -11.01 1.83
N THR A 427 -3.15 -10.85 0.56
CA THR A 427 -3.95 -10.10 -0.40
C THR A 427 -5.27 -10.78 -0.76
N THR A 428 -5.35 -12.11 -0.56
CA THR A 428 -6.57 -12.92 -0.67
C THR A 428 -6.45 -14.17 0.21
N LYS A 429 -7.58 -14.84 0.50
CA LYS A 429 -7.61 -16.17 1.11
C LYS A 429 -7.08 -17.22 0.14
N LEU A 430 -6.55 -18.30 0.69
CA LEU A 430 -6.14 -19.48 -0.07
C LEU A 430 -7.38 -20.33 -0.41
N THR A 431 -7.60 -20.62 -1.69
CA THR A 431 -8.88 -21.20 -2.17
C THR A 431 -8.71 -22.57 -2.83
N ALA A 432 -7.63 -22.77 -3.57
CA ALA A 432 -7.34 -24.03 -4.27
C ALA A 432 -5.83 -24.30 -4.27
N SER A 433 -5.43 -25.54 -4.09
CA SER A 433 -4.03 -25.93 -4.16
C SER A 433 -3.70 -26.76 -5.40
N VAL A 434 -2.46 -26.63 -5.86
CA VAL A 434 -1.87 -27.52 -6.86
C VAL A 434 -1.23 -28.70 -6.14
N CYS A 435 -1.74 -29.91 -6.38
CA CYS A 435 -1.25 -31.15 -5.79
C CYS A 435 -0.01 -31.68 -6.56
N PRO A 436 1.06 -32.13 -5.89
CA PRO A 436 2.19 -32.78 -6.54
C PRO A 436 1.76 -34.04 -7.31
N GLY A 437 2.00 -34.06 -8.63
CA GLY A 437 1.77 -35.24 -9.46
C GLY A 437 0.31 -35.51 -9.87
N GLN A 438 -0.60 -34.55 -9.66
CA GLN A 438 -2.00 -34.63 -10.12
C GLN A 438 -2.36 -33.45 -11.04
N GLU A 439 -3.10 -33.72 -12.11
CA GLU A 439 -3.56 -32.69 -13.06
C GLU A 439 -4.79 -31.90 -12.57
N GLU A 440 -5.46 -32.36 -11.51
CA GLU A 440 -6.66 -31.69 -10.97
C GLU A 440 -6.33 -30.82 -9.75
N LEU A 441 -7.05 -29.70 -9.61
CA LEU A 441 -6.95 -28.80 -8.46
C LEU A 441 -7.66 -29.37 -7.25
N VAL A 442 -7.03 -29.24 -6.07
CA VAL A 442 -7.67 -29.55 -4.79
C VAL A 442 -8.29 -28.26 -4.25
N TYR A 443 -9.61 -28.15 -4.39
CA TYR A 443 -10.35 -27.02 -3.82
C TYR A 443 -10.52 -27.19 -2.32
N VAL A 444 -10.19 -26.13 -1.56
CA VAL A 444 -10.36 -26.15 -0.12
C VAL A 444 -11.87 -26.06 0.18
N ARG A 445 -12.40 -27.05 0.90
CA ARG A 445 -13.81 -27.07 1.27
C ARG A 445 -14.08 -25.93 2.26
N SER A 446 -14.87 -24.94 1.87
CA SER A 446 -15.47 -24.01 2.83
C SER A 446 -16.62 -24.74 3.54
N GLU A 447 -16.59 -24.84 4.86
CA GLU A 447 -17.80 -25.18 5.64
C GLU A 447 -18.80 -24.01 5.59
N ASN A 448 -19.41 -23.80 4.43
CA ASN A 448 -20.70 -23.12 4.36
C ASN A 448 -21.72 -24.15 3.90
N LYS A 449 -22.22 -24.96 4.86
CA LYS A 449 -23.54 -25.58 4.71
C LYS A 449 -24.60 -24.47 4.76
N SER A 450 -24.85 -23.82 3.64
CA SER A 450 -26.23 -23.50 3.30
C SER A 450 -26.98 -24.82 3.14
N VAL A 451 -28.16 -24.89 3.74
CA VAL A 451 -29.08 -26.02 3.64
C VAL A 451 -29.43 -26.27 2.17
N GLU A 452 -28.72 -27.18 1.51
CA GLU A 452 -29.17 -27.77 0.25
C GLU A 452 -30.27 -28.80 0.58
N ARG A 453 -31.51 -28.47 0.23
CA ARG A 453 -32.58 -29.45 0.11
C ARG A 453 -32.21 -30.41 -1.03
N SER A 454 -31.91 -31.65 -0.66
CA SER A 454 -31.72 -32.77 -1.58
C SER A 454 -32.87 -32.89 -2.57
N HIS A 455 -32.65 -32.58 -3.85
CA HIS A 455 -33.46 -33.11 -4.93
C HIS A 455 -32.86 -34.47 -5.34
N GLN A 456 -33.19 -35.50 -4.58
CA GLN A 456 -33.14 -36.86 -5.10
C GLN A 456 -34.41 -37.06 -5.93
N VAL A 457 -34.25 -37.32 -7.23
CA VAL A 457 -35.33 -37.82 -8.09
C VAL A 457 -35.56 -39.29 -7.72
N PRO A 458 -36.73 -39.67 -7.15
CA PRO A 458 -37.04 -41.07 -6.92
C PRO A 458 -37.63 -41.67 -8.20
N LYS A 459 -37.18 -42.89 -8.52
CA LYS A 459 -37.69 -43.74 -9.59
C LYS A 459 -39.19 -44.03 -9.40
N SER A 460 -39.92 -44.04 -10.52
CA SER A 460 -41.34 -44.36 -10.65
C SER A 460 -41.68 -45.84 -10.41
N MET A 461 -42.81 -46.11 -9.73
CA MET A 461 -43.83 -47.14 -10.03
C MET A 461 -44.93 -47.18 -8.92
N PRO A 462 -46.12 -47.80 -9.12
CA PRO A 462 -47.30 -47.32 -9.84
C PRO A 462 -48.52 -47.04 -8.93
N ARG A 463 -49.51 -46.29 -9.44
CA ARG A 463 -50.78 -45.96 -8.75
C ARG A 463 -51.81 -47.10 -8.78
N PRO A 464 -52.65 -47.22 -7.74
CA PRO A 464 -54.03 -47.71 -7.85
C PRO A 464 -55.07 -46.57 -7.79
N ASN A 465 -56.27 -46.88 -8.27
CA ASN A 465 -57.36 -46.02 -8.73
C ASN A 465 -58.48 -45.72 -7.70
N LEU A 466 -59.15 -44.55 -7.91
CA LEU A 466 -60.59 -44.17 -7.71
C LEU A 466 -61.03 -43.46 -6.41
N PRO A 467 -62.19 -42.73 -6.35
CA PRO A 467 -63.12 -42.17 -7.39
C PRO A 467 -63.47 -40.65 -7.16
N PRO A 468 -64.34 -39.99 -7.98
CA PRO A 468 -64.52 -38.51 -8.01
C PRO A 468 -65.78 -37.98 -7.30
N ARG A 469 -65.83 -36.68 -6.98
CA ARG A 469 -67.10 -35.93 -6.81
C ARG A 469 -67.00 -34.39 -6.81
N ASP A 470 -67.70 -33.82 -7.80
CA ASP A 470 -68.58 -32.62 -7.92
C ASP A 470 -68.31 -31.27 -7.21
N GLU A 471 -68.42 -30.20 -8.03
CA GLU A 471 -68.41 -28.75 -7.75
C GLU A 471 -69.69 -28.22 -7.06
N PRO A 472 -69.69 -26.96 -6.53
CA PRO A 472 -70.48 -25.92 -7.23
C PRO A 472 -69.98 -24.43 -7.15
N GLU A 473 -70.22 -23.72 -8.28
CA GLU A 473 -70.85 -22.38 -8.54
C GLU A 473 -70.32 -20.98 -8.07
N VAL A 474 -69.85 -20.16 -9.05
CA VAL A 474 -70.15 -18.74 -9.55
C VAL A 474 -70.36 -17.56 -8.53
N PRO A 475 -70.15 -16.22 -8.82
CA PRO A 475 -70.24 -15.54 -10.14
C PRO A 475 -69.40 -14.28 -10.53
N GLU A 476 -69.51 -13.95 -11.84
CA GLU A 476 -69.14 -12.75 -12.65
C GLU A 476 -69.89 -11.45 -12.19
N ASP A 477 -69.64 -10.18 -12.55
CA ASP A 477 -69.50 -9.50 -13.87
C ASP A 477 -69.48 -7.95 -13.59
N THR A 478 -68.74 -7.00 -14.23
CA THR A 478 -69.12 -6.16 -15.40
C THR A 478 -68.24 -4.88 -15.55
N TYR A 479 -68.27 -4.29 -16.75
CA TYR A 479 -67.40 -3.29 -17.41
C TYR A 479 -67.72 -1.78 -17.20
N ALA A 480 -66.74 -0.90 -17.49
CA ALA A 480 -66.92 0.33 -18.30
C ALA A 480 -65.57 0.97 -18.77
N GLU A 481 -65.49 1.33 -20.06
CA GLU A 481 -64.42 2.10 -20.74
C GLU A 481 -64.90 3.57 -20.99
N PRO A 482 -64.05 4.60 -21.24
CA PRO A 482 -63.57 4.87 -22.64
C PRO A 482 -62.24 5.67 -22.88
N ALA A 483 -61.69 5.47 -24.09
CA ALA A 483 -61.08 6.40 -25.10
C ALA A 483 -59.71 7.15 -24.96
N ASN A 484 -58.74 6.74 -25.82
CA ASN A 484 -57.86 7.45 -26.82
C ASN A 484 -56.95 8.65 -26.38
N VAL A 485 -55.67 8.88 -26.78
CA VAL A 485 -54.94 8.75 -28.07
C VAL A 485 -53.39 8.83 -27.86
N SER A 486 -52.61 8.17 -28.73
CA SER A 486 -51.29 8.57 -29.34
C SER A 486 -50.02 7.77 -28.96
N GLU A 487 -49.51 7.00 -29.93
CA GLU A 487 -48.17 6.39 -30.04
C GLU A 487 -47.11 7.34 -30.63
N PRO A 488 -45.81 7.05 -30.42
CA PRO A 488 -44.88 6.94 -31.55
C PRO A 488 -43.93 5.70 -31.50
N PRO A 489 -43.20 5.39 -32.61
CA PRO A 489 -43.13 4.03 -33.15
C PRO A 489 -41.78 3.29 -33.04
N GLN A 490 -41.82 2.01 -33.40
CA GLN A 490 -40.73 1.03 -33.48
C GLN A 490 -39.79 1.20 -34.69
N LEU A 491 -38.55 0.71 -34.52
CA LEU A 491 -37.46 0.59 -35.49
C LEU A 491 -37.68 -0.52 -36.56
N PRO A 492 -37.15 -0.35 -37.79
CA PRO A 492 -36.79 -1.46 -38.67
C PRO A 492 -35.30 -1.45 -39.13
N PRO A 493 -34.80 -2.52 -39.82
CA PRO A 493 -33.41 -3.00 -39.70
C PRO A 493 -32.49 -2.84 -40.95
N SER A 494 -31.17 -2.98 -40.70
CA SER A 494 -30.06 -3.53 -41.52
C SER A 494 -29.74 -3.02 -42.95
N ARG A 495 -28.51 -2.52 -43.16
CA ARG A 495 -27.50 -3.00 -44.16
C ARG A 495 -26.29 -2.03 -44.34
N ASN A 496 -25.07 -2.56 -44.39
CA ASN A 496 -23.84 -1.92 -44.92
C ASN A 496 -23.68 -2.24 -46.44
N PRO A 497 -22.63 -1.77 -47.16
CA PRO A 497 -22.08 -0.42 -47.46
C PRO A 497 -22.02 -0.17 -49.01
N PRO A 498 -21.46 0.94 -49.59
CA PRO A 498 -20.01 0.97 -49.93
C PRO A 498 -19.30 2.37 -50.07
N SER A 499 -17.96 2.30 -50.00
CA SER A 499 -16.86 3.07 -50.64
C SER A 499 -16.79 4.62 -50.72
N ALA A 500 -15.68 5.12 -50.15
CA ALA A 500 -14.65 6.02 -50.72
C ALA A 500 -15.03 7.37 -51.36
N THR A 501 -14.53 8.48 -50.77
CA THR A 501 -13.42 9.29 -51.32
C THR A 501 -13.02 10.44 -50.40
N SER A 502 -11.74 10.83 -50.50
CA SER A 502 -10.96 11.66 -49.60
C SER A 502 -11.00 13.17 -49.89
N LYS A 503 -10.54 13.93 -48.87
CA LYS A 503 -9.85 15.24 -48.86
C LYS A 503 -10.69 16.48 -48.55
N THR A 504 -10.28 17.49 -47.77
CA THR A 504 -9.21 17.81 -46.76
C THR A 504 -9.51 19.26 -46.31
N VAL A 505 -8.94 19.72 -45.19
CA VAL A 505 -8.67 21.11 -44.71
C VAL A 505 -9.64 21.58 -43.60
N LEU A 506 -9.32 21.36 -42.31
CA LEU A 506 -8.51 22.18 -41.33
C LEU A 506 -9.27 23.45 -40.86
N SER A 507 -9.34 23.87 -39.58
CA SER A 507 -8.34 23.93 -38.47
C SER A 507 -9.06 24.18 -37.12
N GLU A 508 -8.87 23.40 -36.04
CA GLU A 508 -7.82 23.45 -34.98
C GLU A 508 -7.97 24.49 -33.85
N THR A 509 -8.08 24.01 -32.61
CA THR A 509 -7.10 24.31 -31.55
C THR A 509 -6.95 23.11 -30.63
N LYS A 510 -5.76 22.48 -30.67
CA LYS A 510 -5.37 21.22 -30.01
C LYS A 510 -4.94 21.42 -28.56
N GLN A 511 -5.35 20.51 -27.69
CA GLN A 511 -4.63 20.12 -26.48
C GLN A 511 -3.35 19.37 -26.89
N GLN A 512 -2.23 19.64 -26.20
CA GLN A 512 -0.91 19.06 -26.48
C GLN A 512 -0.95 17.52 -26.43
N SER A 513 -0.76 16.92 -27.60
CA SER A 513 -0.43 15.51 -27.78
C SER A 513 0.99 15.23 -27.29
N VAL A 514 1.17 14.09 -26.64
CA VAL A 514 2.49 13.46 -26.40
C VAL A 514 3.28 13.48 -27.72
N GLU A 515 4.48 14.05 -27.69
CA GLU A 515 5.39 14.12 -28.84
C GLU A 515 5.72 12.69 -29.33
N GLU A 516 5.61 12.46 -30.65
CA GLU A 516 6.03 11.20 -31.28
C GLU A 516 7.50 10.91 -30.96
N PHE A 517 7.79 9.72 -30.42
CA PHE A 517 9.16 9.25 -30.19
C PHE A 517 9.95 9.22 -31.51
N LYS A 518 11.12 9.86 -31.56
CA LYS A 518 11.79 10.18 -32.84
C LYS A 518 12.45 8.98 -33.55
N LYS A 519 12.76 7.88 -32.84
CA LYS A 519 13.63 6.79 -33.33
C LYS A 519 13.03 5.39 -33.14
N VAL A 520 11.95 5.08 -33.86
CA VAL A 520 11.38 3.73 -33.87
C VAL A 520 12.21 2.81 -34.79
N ILE A 521 12.59 1.64 -34.27
CA ILE A 521 13.38 0.61 -34.96
C ILE A 521 12.45 -0.53 -35.37
N ASP A 522 12.53 -0.97 -36.62
CA ASP A 522 11.82 -2.16 -37.09
C ASP A 522 12.43 -3.41 -36.40
N PRO A 523 11.63 -4.25 -35.72
CA PRO A 523 12.12 -5.46 -35.07
C PRO A 523 12.91 -6.39 -35.99
N LYS A 524 12.68 -6.35 -37.32
CA LYS A 524 13.45 -7.13 -38.30
C LYS A 524 14.90 -6.67 -38.43
N GLU A 525 15.23 -5.45 -38.02
CA GLU A 525 16.60 -4.94 -38.01
C GLU A 525 17.39 -5.40 -36.78
N ILE A 526 16.74 -6.07 -35.82
CA ILE A 526 17.31 -6.56 -34.58
C ILE A 526 17.33 -8.09 -34.60
N VAL A 527 18.50 -8.67 -34.30
CA VAL A 527 18.65 -10.11 -34.06
C VAL A 527 18.97 -10.30 -32.58
N LEU A 528 18.04 -10.88 -31.81
CA LEU A 528 18.24 -11.21 -30.41
C LEU A 528 19.21 -12.40 -30.27
N GLY A 529 20.08 -12.34 -29.27
CA GLY A 529 21.06 -13.36 -28.92
C GLY A 529 20.90 -13.82 -27.47
N GLN A 530 22.02 -14.08 -26.79
CA GLN A 530 22.03 -14.61 -25.43
C GLN A 530 21.47 -13.63 -24.39
N ASP A 531 20.88 -14.16 -23.32
CA ASP A 531 20.45 -13.37 -22.17
C ASP A 531 21.68 -12.85 -21.40
N LEU A 532 21.66 -11.56 -21.05
CA LEU A 532 22.71 -10.88 -20.28
C LEU A 532 22.31 -10.72 -18.80
N GLY A 533 21.01 -10.62 -18.51
CA GLY A 533 20.46 -10.52 -17.16
C GLY A 533 18.94 -10.39 -17.17
N GLU A 534 18.31 -10.67 -16.03
CA GLU A 534 16.86 -10.55 -15.84
C GLU A 534 16.59 -9.68 -14.62
N GLY A 535 15.71 -8.70 -14.78
CA GLY A 535 15.31 -7.74 -13.75
C GLY A 535 13.79 -7.72 -13.53
N GLU A 536 13.32 -6.85 -12.64
CA GLU A 536 11.91 -6.76 -12.24
C GLU A 536 10.96 -6.39 -13.40
N TYR A 537 11.47 -5.68 -14.41
CA TYR A 537 10.69 -5.16 -15.54
C TYR A 537 10.82 -6.00 -16.82
N GLY A 538 11.69 -7.02 -16.82
CA GLY A 538 11.94 -7.91 -17.95
C GLY A 538 13.41 -8.31 -18.10
N ALA A 539 13.78 -8.81 -19.28
CA ALA A 539 15.11 -9.37 -19.54
C ALA A 539 15.95 -8.48 -20.47
N VAL A 540 17.24 -8.38 -20.19
CA VAL A 540 18.23 -7.74 -21.06
C VAL A 540 18.95 -8.81 -21.86
N LYS A 541 18.90 -8.71 -23.18
CA LYS A 541 19.53 -9.65 -24.11
C LYS A 541 20.63 -8.96 -24.91
N LYS A 542 21.70 -9.69 -25.25
CA LYS A 542 22.64 -9.23 -26.28
C LYS A 542 21.95 -9.35 -27.62
N GLY A 543 22.04 -8.35 -28.47
CA GLY A 543 21.50 -8.38 -29.83
C GLY A 543 22.47 -7.82 -30.87
N LYS A 544 22.11 -7.96 -32.14
CA LYS A 544 22.74 -7.27 -33.27
C LYS A 544 21.73 -6.35 -33.93
N TYR A 545 22.04 -5.07 -34.01
CA TYR A 545 21.21 -4.08 -34.70
C TYR A 545 21.85 -3.69 -36.03
N THR A 546 21.07 -3.75 -37.11
CA THR A 546 21.49 -3.32 -38.45
C THR A 546 21.27 -1.81 -38.58
N HIS A 547 22.24 -1.04 -38.12
CA HIS A 547 22.20 0.41 -38.02
C HIS A 547 22.59 1.12 -39.33
N ARG A 548 22.07 2.33 -39.52
CA ARG A 548 22.44 3.25 -40.61
C ARG A 548 22.58 4.68 -40.07
N GLU A 549 23.79 5.21 -39.99
CA GLU A 549 24.08 6.55 -39.42
C GLU A 549 23.55 7.72 -40.28
N GLY A 550 23.16 7.47 -41.54
CA GLY A 550 22.61 8.50 -42.42
C GLY A 550 22.03 7.93 -43.71
N ARG A 551 21.23 8.72 -44.44
CA ARG A 551 20.55 8.29 -45.69
C ARG A 551 21.47 7.74 -46.78
N PHE A 552 22.75 8.06 -46.74
CA PHE A 552 23.75 7.64 -47.73
C PHE A 552 24.83 6.70 -47.17
N SER A 553 24.81 6.40 -45.87
CA SER A 553 25.78 5.50 -45.24
C SER A 553 25.42 4.02 -45.48
N PRO A 554 26.40 3.11 -45.58
CA PRO A 554 26.14 1.67 -45.65
C PRO A 554 25.50 1.17 -44.34
N LYS A 555 24.67 0.13 -44.43
CA LYS A 555 24.11 -0.55 -43.25
C LYS A 555 25.25 -1.32 -42.54
N VAL A 556 25.44 -1.07 -41.25
CA VAL A 556 26.46 -1.74 -40.42
C VAL A 556 25.76 -2.52 -39.31
N LYS A 557 26.23 -3.74 -39.02
CA LYS A 557 25.74 -4.53 -37.88
C LYS A 557 26.56 -4.20 -36.65
N ILE A 558 25.91 -3.67 -35.61
CA ILE A 558 26.52 -3.33 -34.33
C ILE A 558 25.94 -4.21 -33.21
N ASP A 559 26.75 -4.50 -32.20
CA ASP A 559 26.29 -5.19 -30.99
C ASP A 559 25.47 -4.19 -30.13
N VAL A 560 24.31 -4.62 -29.66
CA VAL A 560 23.38 -3.83 -28.83
C VAL A 560 22.93 -4.62 -27.61
N ALA A 561 22.55 -3.93 -26.54
CA ALA A 561 21.79 -4.49 -25.44
C ALA A 561 20.30 -4.22 -25.71
N VAL A 562 19.48 -5.25 -25.66
CA VAL A 562 18.04 -5.15 -25.93
C VAL A 562 17.28 -5.46 -24.65
N LYS A 563 16.65 -4.44 -24.07
CA LYS A 563 15.80 -4.57 -22.89
C LYS A 563 14.39 -4.91 -23.35
N THR A 564 13.99 -6.14 -23.06
CA THR A 564 12.67 -6.68 -23.35
C THR A 564 11.81 -6.59 -22.09
N PHE A 565 10.53 -6.25 -22.24
CA PHE A 565 9.61 -6.09 -21.11
C PHE A 565 8.58 -7.22 -21.11
N HIS A 566 8.09 -7.60 -19.91
CA HIS A 566 6.99 -8.56 -19.82
C HIS A 566 5.74 -8.01 -20.51
N GLN A 567 5.12 -8.78 -21.40
CA GLN A 567 3.88 -8.37 -22.08
C GLN A 567 2.80 -8.07 -21.04
N THR A 568 2.40 -6.80 -20.95
CA THR A 568 1.27 -6.36 -20.14
C THR A 568 0.06 -6.08 -21.04
N ASP A 569 -1.12 -6.36 -20.49
CA ASP A 569 -2.41 -6.11 -21.13
C ASP A 569 -2.52 -4.61 -21.52
N PRO A 570 -2.82 -4.24 -22.79
CA PRO A 570 -2.85 -2.85 -23.26
C PRO A 570 -3.80 -1.92 -22.48
N ALA A 571 -4.66 -2.47 -21.62
CA ALA A 571 -5.55 -1.72 -20.72
C ALA A 571 -4.87 -1.15 -19.47
N VAL A 572 -3.61 -1.49 -19.17
CA VAL A 572 -2.88 -1.00 -17.98
C VAL A 572 -1.82 0.02 -18.43
N GLY A 573 -1.87 1.25 -17.88
CA GLY A 573 -0.98 2.38 -18.21
C GLY A 573 0.52 2.20 -17.90
N VAL A 574 1.06 0.97 -17.90
CA VAL A 574 2.48 0.64 -17.77
C VAL A 574 3.28 1.16 -18.98
N ASN A 575 2.67 1.19 -20.17
CA ASN A 575 3.33 1.65 -21.39
C ASN A 575 3.73 3.14 -21.35
N GLU A 576 3.06 4.00 -20.56
CA GLU A 576 3.42 5.42 -20.48
C GLU A 576 4.73 5.67 -19.73
N GLY A 577 5.03 4.90 -18.68
CA GLY A 577 6.26 5.06 -17.89
C GLY A 577 7.50 4.68 -18.69
N ILE A 578 7.43 3.56 -19.40
CA ILE A 578 8.52 3.03 -20.24
C ILE A 578 8.72 3.91 -21.48
N LEU A 579 7.64 4.43 -22.07
CA LEU A 579 7.75 5.37 -23.18
C LEU A 579 8.36 6.70 -22.72
N ARG A 580 8.02 7.20 -21.52
CA ARG A 580 8.67 8.39 -20.93
C ARG A 580 10.16 8.18 -20.67
N GLU A 581 10.57 7.01 -20.18
CA GLU A 581 11.99 6.61 -20.04
C GLU A 581 12.72 6.76 -21.37
N ALA A 582 12.18 6.17 -22.43
CA ALA A 582 12.74 6.30 -23.76
C ALA A 582 12.80 7.77 -24.21
N ILE A 583 11.73 8.54 -24.03
CA ILE A 583 11.65 9.96 -24.41
C ILE A 583 12.73 10.80 -23.71
N LEU A 584 12.99 10.56 -22.42
CA LEU A 584 14.05 11.26 -21.68
C LEU A 584 15.45 10.88 -22.18
N MET A 585 15.64 9.63 -22.63
CA MET A 585 16.92 9.11 -23.09
C MET A 585 17.26 9.45 -24.55
N GLN A 586 16.27 9.67 -25.41
CA GLN A 586 16.46 9.72 -26.87
C GLN A 586 17.41 10.82 -27.37
N ASP A 587 17.51 11.91 -26.59
CA ASP A 587 18.30 13.12 -26.89
C ASP A 587 19.54 13.23 -25.98
N LEU A 588 19.87 12.21 -25.19
CA LEU A 588 21.09 12.18 -24.38
C LEU A 588 22.28 11.68 -25.20
N ASP A 589 23.35 12.48 -25.23
CA ASP A 589 24.61 12.16 -25.88
C ASP A 589 25.77 12.58 -24.97
N HIS A 590 26.33 11.61 -24.24
CA HIS A 590 27.43 11.82 -23.32
C HIS A 590 28.29 10.56 -23.21
N SER A 591 29.62 10.70 -23.15
CA SER A 591 30.54 9.54 -23.13
C SER A 591 30.36 8.61 -21.93
N SER A 592 29.89 9.16 -20.81
CA SER A 592 29.65 8.43 -19.55
C SER A 592 28.19 8.02 -19.33
N ILE A 593 27.35 8.05 -20.36
CA ILE A 593 25.93 7.64 -20.28
C ILE A 593 25.67 6.59 -21.36
N VAL A 594 24.94 5.53 -21.03
CA VAL A 594 24.56 4.50 -22.00
C VAL A 594 23.64 5.12 -23.06
N LYS A 595 24.01 4.95 -24.33
CA LYS A 595 23.27 5.52 -25.45
C LYS A 595 22.03 4.67 -25.78
N LEU A 596 20.88 5.32 -25.94
CA LEU A 596 19.67 4.73 -26.52
C LEU A 596 19.68 4.90 -28.05
N TYR A 597 19.68 3.80 -28.80
CA TYR A 597 19.57 3.83 -30.26
C TYR A 597 18.13 4.07 -30.71
N GLY A 598 17.16 3.49 -30.01
CA GLY A 598 15.73 3.64 -30.31
C GLY A 598 14.87 2.63 -29.57
N ILE A 599 13.58 2.61 -29.91
CA ILE A 599 12.61 1.64 -29.38
C ILE A 599 12.06 0.77 -30.50
N CYS A 600 11.70 -0.46 -30.18
CA CYS A 600 10.77 -1.25 -30.99
C CYS A 600 9.41 -1.23 -30.30
N GLU A 601 8.31 -1.09 -31.03
CA GLU A 601 6.96 -1.00 -30.43
C GLU A 601 6.29 -2.36 -30.25
N ASN A 602 6.55 -3.32 -31.16
CA ASN A 602 5.84 -4.60 -31.20
C ASN A 602 6.79 -5.77 -31.52
N PRO A 603 7.27 -6.53 -30.52
CA PRO A 603 7.10 -6.31 -29.08
C PRO A 603 7.85 -5.05 -28.59
N PHE A 604 7.39 -4.45 -27.49
CA PHE A 604 8.05 -3.26 -26.95
C PHE A 604 9.46 -3.60 -26.44
N MET A 605 10.49 -2.93 -26.96
CA MET A 605 11.89 -3.13 -26.57
C MET A 605 12.67 -1.81 -26.57
N LEU A 606 13.59 -1.62 -25.62
CA LEU A 606 14.61 -0.56 -25.71
C LEU A 606 15.89 -1.15 -26.32
N VAL A 607 16.47 -0.44 -27.29
CA VAL A 607 17.71 -0.84 -27.96
C VAL A 607 18.83 0.11 -27.53
N GLU A 608 19.71 -0.39 -26.67
CA GLU A 608 20.78 0.37 -26.02
C GLU A 608 22.16 -0.06 -26.50
N GLU A 609 23.16 0.77 -26.21
CA GLU A 609 24.56 0.43 -26.40
C GLU A 609 24.98 -0.80 -25.59
N PHE A 610 25.60 -1.77 -26.24
CA PHE A 610 26.13 -2.95 -25.55
C PHE A 610 27.44 -2.64 -24.83
N ILE A 611 27.46 -2.81 -23.50
CA ILE A 611 28.65 -2.61 -22.67
C ILE A 611 29.20 -3.97 -22.19
N PRO A 612 30.41 -4.38 -22.63
CA PRO A 612 30.82 -5.79 -22.60
C PRO A 612 31.19 -6.36 -21.22
N ASN A 613 31.62 -5.55 -20.24
CA ASN A 613 32.06 -6.07 -18.95
C ASN A 613 30.98 -6.04 -17.85
N GLY A 614 29.74 -5.67 -18.21
CA GLY A 614 28.60 -5.65 -17.28
C GLY A 614 28.72 -4.61 -16.17
N ALA A 615 28.01 -4.85 -15.07
CA ALA A 615 27.93 -3.94 -13.93
C ALA A 615 29.26 -3.80 -13.18
N LEU A 616 29.51 -2.60 -12.64
CA LEU A 616 30.73 -2.24 -11.94
C LEU A 616 30.89 -3.04 -10.66
N CYS A 617 29.80 -3.32 -9.93
CA CYS A 617 29.85 -4.17 -8.74
C CYS A 617 30.42 -5.57 -9.06
N ASP A 618 29.89 -6.23 -10.09
CA ASP A 618 30.34 -7.57 -10.50
C ASP A 618 31.78 -7.51 -11.04
N TYR A 619 32.14 -6.44 -11.74
CA TYR A 619 33.48 -6.24 -12.26
C TYR A 619 34.50 -6.09 -11.13
N LEU A 620 34.19 -5.29 -10.11
CA LEU A 620 35.04 -5.08 -8.94
C LEU A 620 35.18 -6.37 -8.12
N GLU A 621 34.08 -7.08 -7.88
CA GLU A 621 34.07 -8.34 -7.13
C GLU A 621 34.95 -9.41 -7.83
N LYS A 622 34.82 -9.57 -9.14
CA LYS A 622 35.64 -10.49 -9.96
C LYS A 622 37.15 -10.17 -9.93
N HIS A 623 37.51 -8.92 -9.61
CA HIS A 623 38.89 -8.45 -9.60
C HIS A 623 39.40 -8.12 -8.20
N LYS A 624 38.62 -8.40 -7.15
CA LYS A 624 38.99 -8.21 -5.76
C LYS A 624 40.22 -9.03 -5.42
N GLY A 625 41.23 -8.41 -4.82
CA GLY A 625 42.51 -9.05 -4.51
C GLY A 625 43.43 -9.30 -5.71
N THR A 626 43.07 -8.86 -6.92
CA THR A 626 43.96 -8.90 -8.09
C THR A 626 44.72 -7.58 -8.24
N ASN A 627 46.00 -7.60 -8.63
CA ASN A 627 46.76 -6.39 -8.99
C ASN A 627 46.25 -5.69 -10.29
N LYS A 628 45.09 -6.09 -10.83
CA LYS A 628 44.53 -5.63 -12.10
C LYS A 628 43.71 -4.35 -11.98
N ILE A 629 43.13 -4.08 -10.80
CA ILE A 629 42.44 -2.83 -10.44
C ILE A 629 43.21 -2.25 -9.27
N LYS A 630 43.60 -0.99 -9.37
CA LYS A 630 44.26 -0.25 -8.30
C LYS A 630 43.38 0.90 -7.88
N VAL A 631 43.38 1.19 -6.58
CA VAL A 631 42.73 2.38 -5.98
C VAL A 631 43.11 3.64 -6.75
N ASP A 632 44.32 3.65 -7.30
CA ASP A 632 44.92 4.79 -7.96
C ASP A 632 45.76 4.26 -9.15
N PRO A 633 45.20 4.17 -10.36
CA PRO A 633 44.53 5.32 -11.00
C PRO A 633 43.08 5.06 -11.45
N THR A 634 42.60 3.82 -11.35
CA THR A 634 41.40 3.38 -12.06
C THR A 634 40.13 3.88 -11.37
N LEU A 635 40.06 3.79 -10.04
CA LEU A 635 38.87 4.22 -9.29
C LEU A 635 38.66 5.74 -9.34
N TYR A 636 39.75 6.53 -9.33
CA TYR A 636 39.66 7.99 -9.50
C TYR A 636 39.12 8.39 -10.88
N LEU A 637 39.58 7.71 -11.94
CA LEU A 637 39.07 7.93 -13.29
C LEU A 637 37.57 7.63 -13.36
N TRP A 638 37.13 6.49 -12.84
CA TRP A 638 35.71 6.12 -12.85
C TRP A 638 34.86 7.05 -11.98
N ALA A 639 35.34 7.44 -10.80
CA ALA A 639 34.65 8.38 -9.91
C ALA A 639 34.41 9.72 -10.62
N SER A 640 35.42 10.22 -11.34
CA SER A 640 35.33 11.41 -12.18
C SER A 640 34.33 11.24 -13.34
N GLN A 641 34.38 10.11 -14.06
CA GLN A 641 33.48 9.84 -15.19
C GLN A 641 32.00 9.75 -14.76
N ILE A 642 31.72 9.15 -13.61
CA ILE A 642 30.37 9.07 -13.04
C ILE A 642 29.91 10.48 -12.62
N ALA A 643 30.75 11.26 -11.95
CA ALA A 643 30.41 12.64 -11.58
C ALA A 643 30.14 13.53 -12.81
N ASP A 644 30.91 13.36 -13.88
CA ASP A 644 30.73 14.08 -15.15
C ASP A 644 29.41 13.70 -15.84
N GLY A 645 29.08 12.40 -15.89
CA GLY A 645 27.78 11.94 -16.39
C GLY A 645 26.60 12.44 -15.57
N MET A 646 26.71 12.43 -14.24
CA MET A 646 25.66 12.95 -13.36
C MET A 646 25.51 14.47 -13.45
N GLN A 647 26.60 15.21 -13.63
CA GLN A 647 26.56 16.65 -13.91
C GLN A 647 25.80 16.93 -15.22
N TYR A 648 26.05 16.14 -16.27
CA TYR A 648 25.35 16.26 -17.54
C TYR A 648 23.84 16.00 -17.41
N LEU A 649 23.43 15.03 -16.59
CA LEU A 649 22.02 14.75 -16.26
C LEU A 649 21.39 15.91 -15.46
N GLU A 650 22.11 16.45 -14.47
CA GLU A 650 21.69 17.61 -13.68
C GLU A 650 21.42 18.84 -14.57
N GLN A 651 22.29 19.13 -15.53
CA GLN A 651 22.10 20.23 -16.50
C GLN A 651 20.86 20.06 -17.40
N ARG A 652 20.33 18.84 -17.50
CA ARG A 652 19.11 18.50 -18.25
C ARG A 652 17.90 18.31 -17.35
N ASN A 653 18.00 18.66 -16.07
CA ASN A 653 16.94 18.49 -15.07
C ASN A 653 16.46 17.03 -14.92
N ILE A 654 17.38 16.07 -15.08
CA ILE A 654 17.14 14.63 -14.91
C ILE A 654 17.71 14.18 -13.57
N VAL A 655 16.85 13.61 -12.71
CA VAL A 655 17.25 13.01 -11.41
C VAL A 655 17.31 11.49 -11.57
N HIS A 656 18.45 10.85 -11.32
CA HIS A 656 18.67 9.43 -11.58
C HIS A 656 17.85 8.51 -10.66
N ARG A 657 17.75 8.81 -9.35
CA ARG A 657 16.97 8.07 -8.32
C ARG A 657 17.40 6.66 -7.97
N ASP A 658 18.31 6.06 -8.74
CA ASP A 658 18.86 4.72 -8.46
C ASP A 658 20.36 4.64 -8.80
N LEU A 659 21.11 5.69 -8.48
CA LEU A 659 22.55 5.69 -8.72
C LEU A 659 23.24 4.71 -7.74
N ALA A 660 23.83 3.65 -8.27
CA ALA A 660 24.51 2.59 -7.52
C ALA A 660 25.52 1.88 -8.41
N ALA A 661 26.49 1.15 -7.84
CA ALA A 661 27.50 0.42 -8.62
C ALA A 661 26.91 -0.62 -9.59
N ARG A 662 25.70 -1.16 -9.31
CA ARG A 662 24.97 -2.06 -10.22
C ARG A 662 24.49 -1.39 -11.52
N ASN A 663 24.26 -0.09 -11.48
CA ASN A 663 23.76 0.72 -12.61
C ASN A 663 24.90 1.53 -13.27
N ILE A 664 26.15 1.18 -12.96
CA ILE A 664 27.33 1.65 -13.67
C ILE A 664 27.89 0.49 -14.47
N LEU A 665 27.99 0.62 -15.79
CA LEU A 665 28.50 -0.41 -16.67
C LEU A 665 29.95 -0.13 -17.08
N VAL A 666 30.78 -1.18 -17.11
CA VAL A 666 32.21 -1.07 -17.43
C VAL A 666 32.44 -1.39 -18.90
N GLU A 667 32.74 -0.38 -19.70
CA GLU A 667 33.08 -0.56 -21.13
C GLU A 667 34.52 -1.05 -21.29
N SER A 668 35.42 -0.42 -20.54
CA SER A 668 36.82 -0.82 -20.47
C SER A 668 37.44 -0.32 -19.17
N LYS A 669 38.71 -0.66 -18.92
CA LYS A 669 39.45 -0.10 -17.77
C LYS A 669 39.52 1.43 -17.75
N HIS A 670 39.21 2.09 -18.87
CA HIS A 670 39.32 3.52 -19.05
C HIS A 670 37.97 4.22 -19.20
N GLN A 671 36.86 3.46 -19.19
CA GLN A 671 35.54 4.03 -19.46
C GLN A 671 34.46 3.24 -18.72
N VAL A 672 33.68 3.97 -17.91
CA VAL A 672 32.41 3.52 -17.34
C VAL A 672 31.27 4.37 -17.87
N LYS A 673 30.06 3.81 -17.88
CA LYS A 673 28.84 4.50 -18.31
C LYS A 673 27.71 4.26 -17.32
N ILE A 674 26.90 5.30 -17.10
CA ILE A 674 25.71 5.26 -16.26
C ILE A 674 24.56 4.66 -17.08
N SER A 675 23.91 3.63 -16.56
CA SER A 675 22.73 2.97 -17.14
C SER A 675 21.51 3.13 -16.23
N ASP A 676 20.34 2.67 -16.70
CA ASP A 676 19.14 2.46 -15.89
C ASP A 676 18.68 3.67 -15.03
N PHE A 677 19.04 4.88 -15.44
CA PHE A 677 18.42 6.10 -14.95
C PHE A 677 17.00 6.25 -15.47
N GLY A 678 16.46 5.30 -16.24
CA GLY A 678 15.15 5.36 -16.86
C GLY A 678 13.92 5.19 -15.94
N LEU A 679 14.12 4.88 -14.66
CA LEU A 679 13.10 5.13 -13.62
C LEU A 679 13.08 6.62 -13.18
N SER A 680 13.97 7.45 -13.73
CA SER A 680 13.99 8.91 -13.57
C SER A 680 12.76 9.55 -14.17
N ARG A 681 12.31 10.61 -13.51
CA ARG A 681 11.28 11.51 -14.03
C ARG A 681 11.91 12.90 -14.11
N ALA A 682 11.58 13.66 -15.15
CA ALA A 682 11.96 15.06 -15.26
C ALA A 682 11.60 15.82 -13.98
N TYR A 683 12.44 16.77 -13.58
CA TYR A 683 12.12 17.68 -12.48
C TYR A 683 10.96 18.59 -12.90
N GLU A 684 9.74 18.27 -12.48
CA GLU A 684 8.59 19.17 -12.58
C GLU A 684 8.60 20.13 -11.38
N GLU A 685 8.71 21.44 -11.65
CA GLU A 685 8.54 22.46 -10.64
C GLU A 685 7.13 22.37 -10.02
N GLY A 686 7.05 21.82 -8.80
CA GLY A 686 5.86 21.88 -7.97
C GLY A 686 5.04 20.60 -7.81
N GLN A 687 5.49 19.43 -8.30
CA GLN A 687 4.76 18.16 -8.13
C GLN A 687 5.59 17.09 -7.41
N TYR A 688 5.27 16.85 -6.14
CA TYR A 688 5.75 15.71 -5.37
C TYR A 688 4.95 14.45 -5.73
N TYR A 689 5.53 13.57 -6.55
CA TYR A 689 4.91 12.28 -6.89
C TYR A 689 5.19 11.20 -5.84
N LYS A 690 4.11 10.69 -5.22
CA LYS A 690 4.06 9.39 -4.52
C LYS A 690 4.11 8.25 -5.56
N ALA A 691 4.97 7.26 -5.34
CA ALA A 691 5.00 6.06 -6.17
C ALA A 691 3.76 5.18 -5.95
N SER A 692 3.14 4.74 -7.04
CA SER A 692 2.13 3.69 -7.09
C SER A 692 2.79 2.32 -6.86
N LYS A 693 2.38 1.64 -5.78
CA LYS A 693 2.50 0.18 -5.52
C LYS A 693 3.80 -0.55 -5.94
N GLY A 694 4.57 -1.00 -4.94
CA GLY A 694 4.97 -2.42 -4.89
C GLY A 694 6.30 -2.88 -5.51
N GLY A 695 7.37 -2.07 -5.53
CA GLY A 695 8.73 -2.54 -5.85
C GLY A 695 9.66 -2.68 -4.63
N ARG A 696 10.72 -3.48 -4.73
CA ARG A 696 11.80 -3.54 -3.71
C ARG A 696 12.65 -2.26 -3.82
N TRP A 697 12.38 -1.28 -2.97
CA TRP A 697 13.14 -0.03 -2.96
C TRP A 697 14.61 -0.25 -2.50
N PRO A 698 15.61 0.33 -3.18
CA PRO A 698 17.01 0.23 -2.80
C PRO A 698 17.35 1.22 -1.66
N ILE A 699 16.67 1.05 -0.53
CA ILE A 699 16.68 1.97 0.63
C ILE A 699 18.10 2.34 1.09
N LYS A 700 19.06 1.42 0.97
CA LYS A 700 20.45 1.66 1.39
C LYS A 700 21.19 2.74 0.59
N TRP A 701 20.72 3.08 -0.61
CA TRP A 701 21.31 4.13 -1.46
C TRP A 701 20.58 5.46 -1.33
N TYR A 702 19.46 5.50 -0.59
CA TYR A 702 18.59 6.66 -0.54
C TYR A 702 19.00 7.64 0.55
N ALA A 703 18.91 8.92 0.22
CA ALA A 703 19.04 9.98 1.20
C ALA A 703 17.86 9.93 2.19
N PRO A 704 18.03 10.42 3.44
CA PRO A 704 16.96 10.41 4.44
C PRO A 704 15.66 11.06 3.92
N GLU A 705 15.76 12.15 3.15
CA GLU A 705 14.60 12.82 2.58
C GLU A 705 13.86 12.02 1.48
N CYS A 706 14.54 11.08 0.80
CA CYS A 706 13.88 10.17 -0.14
C CYS A 706 12.99 9.18 0.61
N VAL A 707 13.50 8.65 1.73
CA VAL A 707 12.79 7.65 2.55
C VAL A 707 11.65 8.30 3.33
N ASN A 708 11.94 9.41 3.99
CA ASN A 708 11.01 10.02 4.94
C ASN A 708 9.89 10.78 4.23
N TYR A 709 10.21 11.39 3.08
CA TYR A 709 9.36 12.39 2.42
C TYR A 709 9.07 12.05 0.94
N GLY A 710 9.66 10.98 0.40
CA GLY A 710 9.53 10.63 -1.02
C GLY A 710 10.14 11.66 -1.97
N LYS A 711 11.04 12.53 -1.49
CA LYS A 711 11.62 13.64 -2.25
C LYS A 711 12.88 13.20 -2.99
N PHE A 712 12.89 13.32 -4.31
CA PHE A 712 14.05 13.03 -5.16
C PHE A 712 14.51 14.31 -5.87
N THR A 713 15.79 14.65 -5.74
CA THR A 713 16.42 15.84 -6.34
C THR A 713 17.87 15.52 -6.76
N HIS A 714 18.56 16.41 -7.46
CA HIS A 714 19.99 16.21 -7.74
C HIS A 714 20.83 16.04 -6.45
N HIS A 715 20.45 16.71 -5.36
CA HIS A 715 21.10 16.54 -4.05
C HIS A 715 20.90 15.14 -3.45
N THR A 716 19.82 14.44 -3.80
CA THR A 716 19.62 13.05 -3.37
C THR A 716 20.47 12.09 -4.18
N ASP A 717 20.68 12.37 -5.47
CA ASP A 717 21.64 11.59 -6.28
C ASP A 717 23.08 11.79 -5.79
N VAL A 718 23.43 12.97 -5.25
CA VAL A 718 24.73 13.20 -4.61
C VAL A 718 24.92 12.28 -3.40
N TRP A 719 23.87 12.02 -2.61
CA TRP A 719 23.94 11.04 -1.53
C TRP A 719 24.23 9.64 -2.05
N SER A 720 23.47 9.21 -3.07
CA SER A 720 23.64 7.91 -3.72
C SER A 720 25.02 7.76 -4.38
N TYR A 721 25.58 8.84 -4.92
CA TYR A 721 26.96 8.90 -5.41
C TYR A 721 27.97 8.63 -4.29
N GLY A 722 27.76 9.19 -3.10
CA GLY A 722 28.59 8.89 -1.92
C GLY A 722 28.60 7.41 -1.56
N ILE A 723 27.43 6.75 -1.62
CA ILE A 723 27.32 5.29 -1.41
C ILE A 723 28.02 4.52 -2.54
N THR A 724 27.85 4.96 -3.79
CA THR A 724 28.50 4.36 -4.97
C THR A 724 30.02 4.45 -4.88
N LEU A 725 30.56 5.58 -4.42
CA LEU A 725 31.99 5.71 -4.12
C LEU A 725 32.41 4.73 -3.03
N TRP A 726 31.62 4.59 -1.97
CA TRP A 726 31.94 3.61 -0.92
C TRP A 726 32.01 2.18 -1.47
N GLU A 727 31.06 1.77 -2.31
CA GLU A 727 31.08 0.47 -3.02
C GLU A 727 32.33 0.32 -3.88
N MET A 728 32.75 1.38 -4.59
CA MET A 728 33.95 1.34 -5.42
C MET A 728 35.22 1.11 -4.61
N PHE A 729 35.41 1.88 -3.54
CA PHE A 729 36.62 1.87 -2.72
C PHE A 729 36.64 0.73 -1.69
N SER A 730 35.52 0.03 -1.48
CA SER A 730 35.44 -1.24 -0.76
C SER A 730 35.56 -2.48 -1.67
N PHE A 731 35.70 -2.29 -2.98
CA PHE A 731 35.69 -3.36 -3.98
C PHE A 731 34.42 -4.22 -3.91
N ALA A 732 33.27 -3.54 -4.01
CA ALA A 732 31.91 -4.08 -4.04
C ALA A 732 31.45 -4.78 -2.75
N ASP A 733 31.94 -4.34 -1.58
CA ASP A 733 31.29 -4.75 -0.33
C ASP A 733 29.86 -4.21 -0.27
N GLN A 734 28.99 -4.92 0.44
CA GLN A 734 27.61 -4.51 0.61
C GLN A 734 27.50 -3.31 1.58
N PRO A 735 26.89 -2.18 1.17
CA PRO A 735 26.66 -1.05 2.07
C PRO A 735 25.87 -1.47 3.30
N TYR A 736 26.35 -1.04 4.47
CA TYR A 736 25.76 -1.31 5.78
C TYR A 736 25.69 -2.81 6.16
N GLY A 737 26.40 -3.70 5.44
CA GLY A 737 26.40 -5.14 5.68
C GLY A 737 24.99 -5.75 5.64
N GLU A 738 24.68 -6.61 6.60
CA GLU A 738 23.39 -7.33 6.70
C GLU A 738 22.22 -6.48 7.24
N ARG A 739 22.46 -5.20 7.58
CA ARG A 739 21.41 -4.34 8.15
C ARG A 739 20.22 -4.22 7.21
N LYS A 740 19.01 -4.34 7.76
CA LYS A 740 17.74 -4.14 7.03
C LYS A 740 17.54 -2.67 6.71
N GLY A 741 16.72 -2.35 5.70
CA GLY A 741 16.45 -0.96 5.29
C GLY A 741 16.04 -0.04 6.45
N ILE A 742 15.18 -0.52 7.35
CA ILE A 742 14.73 0.24 8.53
C ILE A 742 15.85 0.52 9.54
N GLU A 743 16.75 -0.44 9.75
CA GLU A 743 17.90 -0.29 10.65
C GLU A 743 18.92 0.70 10.07
N VAL A 744 19.08 0.72 8.74
CA VAL A 744 19.92 1.70 8.05
C VAL A 744 19.35 3.11 8.21
N ILE A 745 18.04 3.28 8.10
CA ILE A 745 17.37 4.57 8.29
C ILE A 745 17.62 5.10 9.70
N GLN A 746 17.34 4.29 10.73
CA GLN A 746 17.57 4.66 12.14
C GLN A 746 19.05 5.00 12.42
N PHE A 747 19.98 4.22 11.85
CA PHE A 747 21.40 4.48 11.97
C PHE A 747 21.82 5.81 11.34
N VAL A 748 21.31 6.12 10.15
CA VAL A 748 21.63 7.37 9.45
C VAL A 748 21.01 8.59 10.15
N GLU A 749 19.78 8.46 10.65
CA GLU A 749 19.07 9.52 11.37
C GLU A 749 19.70 9.88 12.72
N SER A 750 20.25 8.90 13.42
CA SER A 750 21.04 9.08 14.65
C SER A 750 22.44 9.66 14.41
N GLY A 751 22.79 9.95 13.15
CA GLY A 751 24.06 10.57 12.76
C GLY A 751 25.13 9.56 12.33
N GLY A 752 24.84 8.26 12.34
CA GLY A 752 25.74 7.22 11.87
C GLY A 752 26.01 7.30 10.37
N ARG A 753 27.24 6.98 9.95
CA ARG A 753 27.67 6.90 8.54
C ARG A 753 28.50 5.64 8.32
N LEU A 754 28.63 5.21 7.06
CA LEU A 754 29.48 4.07 6.71
C LEU A 754 30.93 4.35 7.11
N GLU A 755 31.63 3.33 7.59
CA GLU A 755 33.04 3.43 7.95
C GLU A 755 33.94 3.58 6.71
N CYS A 756 35.13 4.15 6.89
CA CYS A 756 36.11 4.29 5.81
C CYS A 756 36.56 2.91 5.32
N PRO A 757 36.46 2.58 4.02
CA PRO A 757 37.02 1.33 3.50
C PRO A 757 38.54 1.25 3.73
N LYS A 758 39.05 0.04 3.92
CA LYS A 758 40.44 -0.23 4.37
C LYS A 758 41.51 0.44 3.50
N ASP A 759 41.36 0.38 2.19
CA ASP A 759 42.31 0.92 1.22
C ASP A 759 41.86 2.26 0.61
N CYS A 760 40.85 2.91 1.22
CA CYS A 760 40.31 4.17 0.74
C CYS A 760 41.20 5.35 1.16
N PRO A 761 41.62 6.23 0.22
CA PRO A 761 42.36 7.44 0.58
C PRO A 761 41.50 8.38 1.44
N PRO A 762 42.06 8.99 2.51
CA PRO A 762 41.29 9.85 3.41
C PRO A 762 40.55 10.99 2.71
N GLN A 763 41.16 11.58 1.68
CA GLN A 763 40.57 12.68 0.91
C GLN A 763 39.28 12.26 0.19
N VAL A 764 39.23 11.03 -0.32
CA VAL A 764 38.04 10.46 -0.96
C VAL A 764 36.96 10.21 0.09
N TYR A 765 37.31 9.64 1.23
CA TYR A 765 36.36 9.40 2.32
C TYR A 765 35.77 10.71 2.89
N GLU A 766 36.56 11.79 2.97
CA GLU A 766 36.03 13.12 3.31
C GLU A 766 34.96 13.59 2.31
N LYS A 767 35.13 13.28 1.02
CA LYS A 767 34.09 13.58 0.01
C LYS A 767 32.86 12.71 0.17
N MET A 768 33.02 11.42 0.50
CA MET A 768 31.87 10.56 0.84
C MET A 768 31.08 11.14 2.01
N LYS A 769 31.75 11.55 3.09
CA LYS A 769 31.11 12.20 4.24
C LYS A 769 30.36 13.48 3.86
N LYS A 770 30.96 14.32 3.01
CA LYS A 770 30.28 15.53 2.48
C LYS A 770 29.05 15.20 1.64
N CYS A 771 29.08 14.11 0.86
CA CYS A 771 27.91 13.62 0.14
C CYS A 771 26.79 13.18 1.09
N TRP A 772 27.14 12.69 2.29
CA TRP A 772 26.19 12.24 3.31
C TRP A 772 25.82 13.30 4.35
N GLU A 773 25.98 14.58 4.03
CA GLU A 773 25.47 15.68 4.86
C GLU A 773 23.95 15.59 5.01
N LYS A 774 23.47 15.82 6.25
CA LYS A 774 22.03 15.70 6.56
C LYS A 774 21.22 16.78 5.85
N ASP A 775 21.74 18.01 5.82
CA ASP A 775 21.16 19.11 5.06
C ASP A 775 21.53 18.96 3.57
N PRO A 776 20.57 18.76 2.65
CA PRO A 776 20.85 18.59 1.23
C PRO A 776 21.64 19.76 0.65
N LYS A 777 21.43 20.99 1.13
CA LYS A 777 22.12 22.19 0.62
C LYS A 777 23.60 22.25 0.97
N ARG A 778 24.06 21.43 1.92
CA ARG A 778 25.48 21.34 2.31
C ARG A 778 26.24 20.26 1.54
N ARG A 779 25.52 19.43 0.77
CA ARG A 779 26.13 18.41 -0.09
C ARG A 779 26.81 19.11 -1.28
N PRO A 780 27.95 18.58 -1.77
CA PRO A 780 28.65 19.17 -2.90
C PRO A 780 27.85 19.01 -4.20
N SER A 781 28.09 19.88 -5.17
CA SER A 781 27.54 19.68 -6.52
C SER A 781 28.32 18.62 -7.30
N PHE A 782 27.72 18.04 -8.34
CA PHE A 782 28.45 17.12 -9.23
C PHE A 782 29.62 17.81 -9.95
N THR A 783 29.51 19.13 -10.20
CA THR A 783 30.62 19.96 -10.70
C THR A 783 31.82 19.96 -9.77
N GLU A 784 31.59 20.14 -8.47
CA GLU A 784 32.64 20.13 -7.44
C GLU A 784 33.25 18.74 -7.27
N LEU A 785 32.42 17.70 -7.28
CA LEU A 785 32.86 16.30 -7.19
C LEU A 785 33.72 15.92 -8.39
N LYS A 786 33.28 16.25 -9.61
CA LYS A 786 34.07 16.06 -10.83
C LYS A 786 35.41 16.76 -10.74
N THR A 787 35.40 18.06 -10.43
CA THR A 787 36.62 18.88 -10.36
C THR A 787 37.59 18.30 -9.35
N HIS A 788 37.12 17.89 -8.18
CA HIS A 788 37.96 17.27 -7.15
C HIS A 788 38.74 16.07 -7.68
N PHE A 789 38.05 15.10 -8.30
CA PHE A 789 38.71 13.92 -8.84
C PHE A 789 39.60 14.23 -10.05
N GLN A 790 39.28 15.25 -10.85
CA GLN A 790 40.09 15.65 -12.02
C GLN A 790 41.38 16.40 -11.64
N THR A 791 41.35 17.17 -10.55
CA THR A 791 42.51 17.95 -10.08
C THR A 791 43.51 17.11 -9.29
N ASP A 792 43.14 15.89 -8.91
CA ASP A 792 44.04 14.99 -8.21
C ASP A 792 45.23 14.59 -9.12
N PRO A 793 46.49 14.70 -8.69
CA PRO A 793 47.66 14.28 -9.48
C PRO A 793 47.52 12.87 -10.08
N LEU A 794 46.84 11.99 -9.35
CA LEU A 794 46.58 10.59 -9.69
C LEU A 794 45.66 10.42 -10.90
N TYR A 795 44.75 11.38 -11.12
CA TYR A 795 43.93 11.42 -12.33
C TYR A 795 44.74 11.78 -13.57
N GLY A 796 45.70 12.71 -13.43
CA GLY A 796 46.67 13.02 -14.48
C GLY A 796 47.52 11.82 -14.86
N ASP A 797 47.96 11.04 -13.87
CA ASP A 797 48.74 9.82 -14.06
C ASP A 797 47.90 8.68 -14.64
N ALA A 798 46.62 8.57 -14.26
CA ALA A 798 45.65 7.67 -14.91
C ALA A 798 45.57 7.93 -16.41
N ILE A 799 45.31 9.17 -16.80
CA ILE A 799 45.16 9.55 -18.21
C ILE A 799 46.46 9.31 -18.99
N LYS A 800 47.62 9.65 -18.42
CA LYS A 800 48.93 9.42 -19.05
C LYS A 800 49.27 7.94 -19.18
N TYR A 801 49.09 7.16 -18.11
CA TYR A 801 49.30 5.71 -18.11
C TYR A 801 48.45 5.03 -19.18
N PHE A 802 47.17 5.37 -19.28
CA PHE A 802 46.27 4.76 -20.24
C PHE A 802 46.46 5.24 -21.68
N ARG A 803 46.86 6.51 -21.91
CA ARG A 803 47.33 6.96 -23.23
C ARG A 803 48.53 6.15 -23.72
N SER A 804 49.54 5.93 -22.85
CA SER A 804 50.73 5.15 -23.19
C SER A 804 50.44 3.67 -23.54
N GLN A 805 49.40 3.09 -22.94
CA GLN A 805 48.95 1.71 -23.23
C GLN A 805 48.16 1.62 -24.55
N LYS A 806 47.47 2.70 -24.94
CA LYS A 806 46.72 2.79 -26.20
C LYS A 806 47.65 2.94 -27.41
N ASP A 807 48.75 3.67 -27.25
CA ASP A 807 49.78 3.84 -28.28
C ASP A 807 50.61 2.55 -28.48
N LYS A 808 50.85 1.78 -27.41
CA LYS A 808 51.50 0.44 -27.50
C LYS A 808 50.66 -0.65 -28.17
N LYS A 809 49.35 -0.43 -28.38
CA LYS A 809 48.46 -1.36 -29.12
C LYS A 809 48.24 -0.94 -30.58
N LYS A 810 48.71 0.25 -30.98
CA LYS A 810 48.60 0.79 -32.34
C LYS A 810 49.90 0.66 -33.15
N ASN A 811 51.04 0.51 -32.47
CA ASN A 811 52.26 -0.08 -33.03
C ASN A 811 52.22 -1.60 -32.84
#